data_AF-A0A9D5PT84-F1
#
_entry.id   AF-A0A9D5PT84-F1
#
_cell.length_a   1.000
_cell.length_b   1.000
_cell.length_c   1.000
_cell.angle_alpha   90.00
_cell.angle_beta   90.00
_cell.angle_gamma   90.00
#
_symmetry.space_group_name_H-M   'P 1'
#
loop_
_entity.id
_entity.type
_entity.pdbx_description
1 polymer ?
#
loop_
_entity_poly.entity_id
_entity_poly.type
_entity_poly.pdbx_seq_one_letter_code
_entity_poly.pdbx_strand_id
1 'polypeptide(L)'
;MLKITEKELFPYRPIPFYYITSHDPEELTYQAFYDDLSDMKEKGYGGIVLFNRPPEGFLPELYFTEAWFSMVGNCLAACRDLGLRVWINDDYDAPPGTVGGRLQSIAPHLMPKRLRLQGDSSVVAVNVPWGFPAFEEPESAKLFQQYVYEEYKRRFGDYFRTTVVGFFSDADSRRVNSDVYSPTSDMKEYFPWSDHFKPTFESRYGYDITPYLPSILRREPSWQSRDYWEHCGELYMGWFQSNYEWCQKNGLAYTFHTSDSAPFRIETTYFNSTFHEGKAIDAGIHCDYPGTDHETLDLNGGRLFLRDRFHISAAVWGGDDSLRRAENFYDVYADLRAKQAQSCAYLNDKKGVMCEMYAAVNWNASYKDLRNIASWQIMQGVSFIVYQAYHYKLRGDTKFFAPLSFGRHSHTDFNMKAFNDTLAEYACRCSQGNLQVDFALLDPTDAIWAGTGDSLIYLDLAKKLNRFPQGYILSDIKGLSKKASELKAVINPGLKLSENERSVIRDLGLILIEAEEITTPAAMEERFPSGIRWEGDGDLMFMRRRLDNGRSVVIAGNIEQEETLTGTLWINDCAHPIELTSGELAFFGDTFDTCREPLADAPKQYLDACVPVIYDKPNIVPLMRWEGEDGRGFSLLQPQARISPLLAAYGAPKPFEALNNPPTKTPRFPFAAEDSIRDAEFLISDRFVSSHIGAVCLDGAELSVSGEAMIFDDRYTVYRFDIEKGDHVLSLRLTSDVWTPDLLYLRGDFGIEVKTSGNPIYYGSVYSMQNYVPEYAQVTLSKRPSVLKTDMPWTKQKNPFYSGAVDYFFTVSIDDAFKPKYLVVPGVRDAVKVYIDDILVGDSIFPPYHIPVSLASGVHTIRIRVANTLGNMLEGYSAPSGLCEMPYLI
;
A
#
# COMPACT_ATOMS: atom_id res chain seq x y z
N MET A 1 -23.29 -12.66 19.60
CA MET A 1 -23.11 -12.25 18.20
C MET A 1 -23.45 -13.42 17.29
N LEU A 2 -24.25 -13.22 16.24
CA LEU A 2 -24.30 -14.20 15.15
C LEU A 2 -22.91 -14.26 14.53
N LYS A 3 -22.24 -15.40 14.65
CA LYS A 3 -20.88 -15.58 14.13
C LYS A 3 -20.97 -15.63 12.60
N ILE A 4 -20.35 -14.67 11.91
CA ILE A 4 -20.25 -14.68 10.45
C ILE A 4 -19.56 -15.99 10.06
N THR A 5 -20.18 -16.74 9.15
CA THR A 5 -19.63 -18.02 8.71
C THR A 5 -18.44 -17.79 7.80
N GLU A 6 -17.52 -18.76 7.73
CA GLU A 6 -16.39 -18.71 6.80
C GLU A 6 -16.85 -18.53 5.35
N LYS A 7 -18.00 -19.10 4.98
CA LYS A 7 -18.61 -18.94 3.65
C LYS A 7 -18.99 -17.49 3.35
N GLU A 8 -19.46 -16.75 4.35
CA GLU A 8 -19.83 -15.33 4.22
C GLU A 8 -18.60 -14.41 4.23
N LEU A 9 -17.54 -14.78 4.95
CA LEU A 9 -16.27 -14.03 4.99
C LEU A 9 -15.41 -14.23 3.75
N PHE A 10 -15.42 -15.43 3.16
CA PHE A 10 -14.53 -15.81 2.06
C PHE A 10 -14.49 -14.81 0.89
N PRO A 11 -15.61 -14.22 0.42
CA PRO A 11 -15.60 -13.18 -0.62
C PRO A 11 -14.75 -11.95 -0.30
N TYR A 12 -14.66 -11.60 0.99
CA TYR A 12 -14.00 -10.41 1.53
C TYR A 12 -12.58 -10.68 2.05
N ARG A 13 -12.13 -11.94 2.03
CA ARG A 13 -10.75 -12.27 2.37
C ARG A 13 -9.80 -11.57 1.39
N PRO A 14 -8.69 -10.98 1.88
CA PRO A 14 -7.71 -10.33 1.02
C PRO A 14 -7.19 -11.25 -0.08
N ILE A 15 -6.92 -10.68 -1.24
CA ILE A 15 -6.37 -11.36 -2.42
C ILE A 15 -5.15 -10.54 -2.88
N PRO A 16 -3.94 -10.84 -2.39
CA PRO A 16 -2.76 -10.05 -2.73
C PRO A 16 -2.40 -10.15 -4.22
N PHE A 17 -1.70 -9.14 -4.72
CA PHE A 17 -0.85 -9.29 -5.90
C PHE A 17 0.24 -10.30 -5.59
N TYR A 18 0.13 -11.47 -6.21
CA TYR A 18 1.06 -12.57 -6.08
C TYR A 18 2.12 -12.43 -7.16
N TYR A 19 3.18 -11.70 -6.80
CA TYR A 19 4.26 -11.38 -7.71
C TYR A 19 5.17 -12.57 -7.94
N ILE A 20 5.18 -13.06 -9.18
CA ILE A 20 6.13 -14.04 -9.66
C ILE A 20 7.47 -13.34 -9.84
N THR A 21 8.35 -13.52 -8.85
CA THR A 21 9.73 -13.02 -8.80
C THR A 21 10.75 -14.15 -9.05
N SER A 22 10.38 -15.12 -9.89
CA SER A 22 11.25 -16.19 -10.39
C SER A 22 10.94 -16.56 -11.82
N HIS A 23 11.97 -16.98 -12.55
CA HIS A 23 11.86 -17.71 -13.82
C HIS A 23 12.61 -19.07 -13.78
N ASP A 24 13.09 -19.49 -12.60
CA ASP A 24 13.76 -20.79 -12.43
C ASP A 24 12.70 -21.92 -12.43
N PRO A 25 12.71 -22.85 -13.40
CA PRO A 25 11.74 -23.94 -13.45
C PRO A 25 11.74 -24.83 -12.20
N GLU A 26 12.85 -24.96 -11.48
CA GLU A 26 12.92 -25.76 -10.25
C GLU A 26 12.13 -25.10 -9.10
N GLU A 27 12.06 -23.77 -9.11
CA GLU A 27 11.27 -22.99 -8.15
C GLU A 27 9.80 -22.87 -8.56
N LEU A 28 9.41 -23.20 -9.79
CA LEU A 28 8.07 -22.95 -10.35
C LEU A 28 7.26 -24.23 -10.59
N THR A 29 7.49 -25.24 -9.74
CA THR A 29 6.78 -26.51 -9.77
C THR A 29 5.42 -26.43 -9.08
N TYR A 30 4.52 -27.37 -9.39
CA TYR A 30 3.26 -27.52 -8.66
C TYR A 30 3.46 -27.60 -7.14
N GLN A 31 4.43 -28.40 -6.67
CA GLN A 31 4.65 -28.60 -5.24
C GLN A 31 5.12 -27.31 -4.57
N ALA A 32 6.03 -26.56 -5.21
CA ALA A 32 6.52 -25.29 -4.67
C ALA A 32 5.39 -24.26 -4.52
N PHE A 33 4.49 -24.17 -5.52
CA PHE A 33 3.29 -23.34 -5.40
C PHE A 33 2.32 -23.85 -4.35
N TYR A 34 2.08 -25.16 -4.29
CA TYR A 34 1.16 -25.74 -3.30
C TYR A 34 1.60 -25.42 -1.86
N ASP A 35 2.89 -25.55 -1.57
CA ASP A 35 3.44 -25.27 -0.23
C ASP A 35 3.30 -23.79 0.13
N ASP A 36 3.64 -22.88 -0.77
CA ASP A 36 3.55 -21.43 -0.54
C ASP A 36 2.10 -20.94 -0.43
N LEU A 37 1.22 -21.41 -1.31
CA LEU A 37 -0.20 -21.06 -1.29
C LEU A 37 -0.95 -21.72 -0.11
N SER A 38 -0.47 -22.86 0.41
CA SER A 38 -1.03 -23.47 1.62
C SER A 38 -0.76 -22.58 2.84
N ASP A 39 0.46 -22.05 2.98
CA ASP A 39 0.80 -21.06 4.01
C ASP A 39 -0.08 -19.80 3.90
N MET A 40 -0.30 -19.30 2.68
CA MET A 40 -1.24 -18.19 2.45
C MET A 40 -2.67 -18.53 2.91
N LYS A 41 -3.17 -19.72 2.58
CA LYS A 41 -4.50 -20.15 2.98
C LYS A 41 -4.62 -20.22 4.51
N GLU A 42 -3.61 -20.75 5.20
CA GLU A 42 -3.57 -20.81 6.67
C GLU A 42 -3.58 -19.41 7.31
N LYS A 43 -2.96 -18.43 6.64
CA LYS A 43 -2.98 -17.00 7.00
C LYS A 43 -4.27 -16.29 6.61
N GLY A 44 -5.27 -16.98 6.08
CA GLY A 44 -6.60 -16.43 5.83
C GLY A 44 -6.73 -15.60 4.56
N TYR A 45 -5.87 -15.81 3.56
CA TYR A 45 -6.06 -15.25 2.21
C TYR A 45 -7.17 -15.99 1.45
N GLY A 46 -7.90 -15.26 0.60
CA GLY A 46 -9.00 -15.79 -0.20
C GLY A 46 -8.62 -16.19 -1.62
N GLY A 47 -7.40 -15.87 -2.04
CA GLY A 47 -6.97 -16.01 -3.42
C GLY A 47 -5.70 -15.23 -3.73
N ILE A 48 -5.39 -15.11 -5.03
CA ILE A 48 -4.31 -14.30 -5.56
C ILE A 48 -4.75 -13.50 -6.80
N VAL A 49 -4.07 -12.39 -7.06
CA VAL A 49 -3.95 -11.83 -8.41
C VAL A 49 -2.60 -12.27 -8.96
N LEU A 50 -2.58 -13.17 -9.94
CA LEU A 50 -1.35 -13.68 -10.52
C LEU A 50 -0.71 -12.60 -11.39
N PHE A 51 0.50 -12.18 -11.03
CA PHE A 51 1.14 -11.00 -11.60
C PHE A 51 2.62 -11.28 -11.86
N ASN A 52 3.10 -11.01 -13.08
CA ASN A 52 4.51 -11.14 -13.42
C ASN A 52 5.30 -9.92 -12.91
N ARG A 53 6.40 -10.13 -12.19
CA ARG A 53 7.24 -9.02 -11.70
C ARG A 53 8.68 -9.14 -12.17
N PRO A 54 9.05 -8.54 -13.31
CA PRO A 54 10.44 -8.51 -13.76
C PRO A 54 11.29 -7.57 -12.86
N PRO A 55 12.64 -7.70 -12.83
CA PRO A 55 13.45 -8.61 -13.65
C PRO A 55 13.59 -9.99 -13.02
N GLU A 56 13.26 -10.16 -11.74
CA GLU A 56 13.38 -11.46 -11.08
C GLU A 56 12.36 -12.48 -11.60
N GLY A 57 11.18 -12.02 -12.03
CA GLY A 57 10.15 -12.81 -12.72
C GLY A 57 10.53 -13.19 -14.15
N PHE A 58 9.52 -13.33 -15.01
CA PHE A 58 9.72 -13.65 -16.41
C PHE A 58 10.17 -12.41 -17.18
N LEU A 59 11.26 -12.53 -17.94
CA LEU A 59 11.75 -11.55 -18.90
C LEU A 59 10.85 -11.50 -20.15
N PRO A 60 10.90 -10.43 -20.97
CA PRO A 60 9.99 -10.28 -22.13
C PRO A 60 10.08 -11.45 -23.13
N GLU A 61 11.27 -12.02 -23.29
CA GLU A 61 11.53 -13.19 -24.14
C GLU A 61 10.94 -14.49 -23.60
N LEU A 62 10.73 -14.61 -22.28
CA LEU A 62 10.16 -15.79 -21.63
C LEU A 62 8.66 -15.67 -21.35
N TYR A 63 8.16 -14.45 -21.16
CA TYR A 63 6.74 -14.20 -20.92
C TYR A 63 5.86 -14.71 -22.07
N PHE A 64 4.65 -15.21 -21.79
CA PHE A 64 3.75 -15.74 -22.83
C PHE A 64 4.39 -16.80 -23.76
N THR A 65 5.39 -17.53 -23.27
CA THR A 65 5.91 -18.76 -23.91
C THR A 65 5.36 -19.99 -23.18
N GLU A 66 5.71 -21.20 -23.62
CA GLU A 66 5.37 -22.43 -22.87
C GLU A 66 5.93 -22.42 -21.44
N ALA A 67 7.05 -21.74 -21.18
CA ALA A 67 7.58 -21.61 -19.82
C ALA A 67 6.61 -20.83 -18.92
N TRP A 68 6.09 -19.70 -19.41
CA TRP A 68 5.08 -18.89 -18.70
C TRP A 68 3.81 -19.70 -18.46
N PHE A 69 3.27 -20.35 -19.49
CA PHE A 69 2.02 -21.08 -19.36
C PHE A 69 2.15 -22.38 -18.55
N SER A 70 3.33 -23.01 -18.52
CA SER A 70 3.62 -24.11 -17.60
C SER A 70 3.56 -23.64 -16.14
N MET A 71 4.20 -22.49 -15.83
CA MET A 71 4.13 -21.86 -14.52
C MET A 71 2.69 -21.52 -14.12
N VAL A 72 1.94 -20.84 -15.00
CA VAL A 72 0.52 -20.53 -14.78
C VAL A 72 -0.28 -21.81 -14.49
N GLY A 73 -0.09 -22.86 -15.28
CA GLY A 73 -0.78 -24.14 -15.09
C GLY A 73 -0.49 -24.79 -13.73
N ASN A 74 0.77 -24.78 -13.28
CA ASN A 74 1.16 -25.28 -11.96
C ASN A 74 0.50 -24.47 -10.83
N CYS A 75 0.53 -23.14 -10.94
CA CYS A 75 -0.09 -22.24 -9.97
C CYS A 75 -1.62 -22.44 -9.90
N LEU A 76 -2.31 -22.47 -11.06
CA LEU A 76 -3.76 -22.68 -11.12
C LEU A 76 -4.19 -24.04 -10.54
N ALA A 77 -3.43 -25.10 -10.82
CA ALA A 77 -3.69 -26.43 -10.26
C ALA A 77 -3.58 -26.40 -8.72
N ALA A 78 -2.54 -25.76 -8.17
CA ALA A 78 -2.38 -25.62 -6.73
C ALA A 78 -3.51 -24.78 -6.09
N CYS A 79 -3.88 -23.64 -6.69
CA CYS A 79 -5.00 -22.83 -6.22
C CYS A 79 -6.32 -23.60 -6.23
N ARG A 80 -6.61 -24.38 -7.28
CA ARG A 80 -7.81 -25.21 -7.37
C ARG A 80 -7.87 -26.22 -6.23
N ASP A 81 -6.78 -26.94 -6.00
CA ASP A 81 -6.74 -28.00 -4.99
C ASP A 81 -6.81 -27.43 -3.56
N LEU A 82 -6.37 -26.18 -3.37
CA LEU A 82 -6.51 -25.41 -2.13
C LEU A 82 -7.84 -24.65 -2.03
N GLY A 83 -8.65 -24.55 -3.09
CA GLY A 83 -9.88 -23.77 -3.10
C GLY A 83 -9.69 -22.25 -3.05
N LEU A 84 -8.54 -21.76 -3.54
CA LEU A 84 -8.21 -20.34 -3.64
C LEU A 84 -8.72 -19.76 -4.97
N ARG A 85 -9.19 -18.51 -4.95
CA ARG A 85 -9.60 -17.78 -6.16
C ARG A 85 -8.39 -17.17 -6.86
N VAL A 86 -8.42 -17.14 -8.19
CA VAL A 86 -7.37 -16.53 -9.01
C VAL A 86 -7.98 -15.44 -9.87
N TRP A 87 -7.38 -14.26 -9.77
CA TRP A 87 -7.47 -13.21 -10.78
C TRP A 87 -6.20 -13.22 -11.62
N ILE A 88 -6.30 -12.95 -12.91
CA ILE A 88 -5.14 -12.86 -13.80
C ILE A 88 -4.87 -11.39 -14.08
N ASN A 89 -3.66 -10.90 -13.80
CA ASN A 89 -3.19 -9.66 -14.40
C ASN A 89 -2.99 -9.89 -15.90
N ASP A 90 -3.62 -9.05 -16.72
CA ASP A 90 -3.73 -9.32 -18.15
C ASP A 90 -2.53 -8.85 -19.01
N ASP A 91 -1.44 -8.38 -18.40
CA ASP A 91 -0.23 -8.02 -19.13
C ASP A 91 1.08 -8.48 -18.45
N TYR A 92 2.21 -8.14 -19.09
CA TYR A 92 3.58 -8.50 -18.74
C TYR A 92 4.06 -7.89 -17.42
N ASP A 93 3.59 -6.68 -17.13
CA ASP A 93 3.81 -5.89 -15.92
C ASP A 93 2.69 -4.84 -15.89
N ALA A 94 2.85 -3.74 -15.16
CA ALA A 94 2.05 -2.52 -15.32
C ALA A 94 2.71 -1.52 -16.30
N PRO A 95 1.94 -0.73 -17.07
CA PRO A 95 0.50 -0.79 -17.34
C PRO A 95 0.14 -1.72 -18.53
N PRO A 96 -1.15 -2.05 -18.74
CA PRO A 96 -1.59 -3.11 -19.66
C PRO A 96 -1.41 -2.79 -21.16
N GLY A 97 -1.65 -3.79 -22.01
CA GLY A 97 -1.71 -3.67 -23.47
C GLY A 97 -0.43 -3.95 -24.28
N THR A 98 0.75 -4.08 -23.69
CA THR A 98 2.00 -4.27 -24.46
C THR A 98 2.31 -5.73 -24.79
N VAL A 99 1.90 -6.66 -23.93
CA VAL A 99 2.19 -8.10 -23.99
C VAL A 99 3.70 -8.35 -24.09
N GLY A 100 4.48 -7.64 -23.27
CA GLY A 100 5.95 -7.69 -23.28
C GLY A 100 6.56 -7.17 -24.59
N GLY A 101 5.93 -6.15 -25.19
CA GLY A 101 6.36 -5.54 -26.47
C GLY A 101 5.89 -6.29 -27.73
N ARG A 102 5.20 -7.43 -27.60
CA ARG A 102 4.74 -8.23 -28.75
C ARG A 102 3.66 -7.53 -29.54
N LEU A 103 2.72 -6.86 -28.87
CA LEU A 103 1.66 -6.14 -29.57
C LEU A 103 2.24 -5.02 -30.45
N GLN A 104 3.28 -4.34 -29.96
CA GLN A 104 4.02 -3.32 -30.72
C GLN A 104 4.71 -3.88 -31.97
N SER A 105 5.20 -5.13 -31.90
CA SER A 105 5.86 -5.76 -33.05
C SER A 105 4.89 -6.13 -34.17
N ILE A 106 3.64 -6.49 -33.84
CA ILE A 106 2.62 -6.91 -34.81
C ILE A 106 1.73 -5.77 -35.31
N ALA A 107 1.54 -4.73 -34.50
CA ALA A 107 0.67 -3.60 -34.81
C ALA A 107 1.37 -2.25 -34.55
N PRO A 108 2.50 -1.97 -35.21
CA PRO A 108 3.22 -0.71 -35.02
C PRO A 108 2.42 0.52 -35.48
N HIS A 109 1.36 0.34 -36.28
CA HIS A 109 0.44 1.41 -36.67
C HIS A 109 -0.46 1.90 -35.52
N LEU A 110 -0.60 1.13 -34.44
CA LEU A 110 -1.31 1.52 -33.21
C LEU A 110 -0.42 2.34 -32.26
N MET A 111 0.62 2.98 -32.80
CA MET A 111 1.40 3.98 -32.08
C MET A 111 0.49 5.15 -31.69
N PRO A 112 0.55 5.65 -30.44
CA PRO A 112 -0.35 6.71 -30.00
C PRO A 112 -0.16 8.01 -30.77
N LYS A 113 -1.26 8.74 -30.94
CA LYS A 113 -1.31 10.07 -31.57
C LYS A 113 -1.58 11.13 -30.53
N ARG A 114 -0.90 12.26 -30.62
CA ARG A 114 -1.08 13.41 -29.71
C ARG A 114 -1.13 14.71 -30.49
N LEU A 115 -1.89 15.67 -30.00
CA LEU A 115 -1.83 17.05 -30.48
C LEU A 115 -0.69 17.80 -29.79
N ARG A 116 -0.04 18.71 -30.53
CA ARG A 116 0.86 19.72 -29.96
C ARG A 116 0.64 21.08 -30.63
N LEU A 117 0.94 22.15 -29.92
CA LEU A 117 1.01 23.49 -30.51
C LEU A 117 2.26 23.61 -31.39
N GLN A 118 2.10 24.29 -32.52
CA GLN A 118 3.19 24.72 -33.39
C GLN A 118 3.09 26.24 -33.54
N GLY A 119 3.95 26.96 -32.82
CA GLY A 119 3.83 28.41 -32.64
C GLY A 119 2.56 28.80 -31.87
N ASP A 120 2.09 30.03 -32.07
CA ASP A 120 1.01 30.61 -31.23
C ASP A 120 -0.41 30.19 -31.63
N SER A 121 -0.60 29.57 -32.81
CA SER A 121 -1.95 29.38 -33.38
C SER A 121 -2.20 28.10 -34.17
N SER A 122 -1.16 27.33 -34.51
CA SER A 122 -1.35 26.08 -35.26
C SER A 122 -1.25 24.85 -34.36
N VAL A 123 -2.07 23.84 -34.64
CA VAL A 123 -2.10 22.58 -33.90
C VAL A 123 -1.77 21.46 -34.89
N VAL A 124 -0.87 20.56 -34.49
CA VAL A 124 -0.48 19.41 -35.30
C VAL A 124 -0.66 18.11 -34.52
N ALA A 125 -1.18 17.09 -35.19
CA ALA A 125 -1.21 15.73 -34.68
C ALA A 125 0.12 15.03 -35.02
N VAL A 126 0.74 14.40 -34.04
CA VAL A 126 1.99 13.64 -34.22
C VAL A 126 1.88 12.28 -33.57
N ASN A 127 2.55 11.30 -34.17
CA ASN A 127 2.76 10.02 -33.50
C ASN A 127 3.83 10.19 -32.42
N VAL A 128 3.61 9.57 -31.25
CA VAL A 128 4.55 9.62 -30.14
C VAL A 128 5.11 8.22 -29.85
N PRO A 129 6.42 8.08 -29.51
CA PRO A 129 7.06 6.79 -29.30
C PRO A 129 6.76 6.17 -27.92
N TRP A 130 5.92 6.82 -27.11
CA TRP A 130 5.55 6.43 -25.75
C TRP A 130 4.04 6.18 -25.65
N GLY A 131 3.61 5.51 -24.57
CA GLY A 131 2.20 5.23 -24.29
C GLY A 131 1.53 4.22 -25.21
N PHE A 132 2.32 3.34 -25.84
CA PHE A 132 1.80 2.24 -26.65
C PHE A 132 1.07 1.20 -25.76
N PRO A 133 -0.05 0.60 -26.20
CA PRO A 133 -0.77 0.87 -27.45
C PRO A 133 -1.67 2.11 -27.37
N ALA A 134 -2.18 2.60 -28.50
CA ALA A 134 -3.21 3.64 -28.51
C ALA A 134 -4.54 3.13 -27.91
N PHE A 135 -4.79 3.39 -26.62
CA PHE A 135 -6.02 2.97 -25.92
C PHE A 135 -7.30 3.52 -26.55
N GLU A 136 -7.22 4.70 -27.16
CA GLU A 136 -8.36 5.36 -27.83
C GLU A 136 -8.75 4.71 -29.16
N GLU A 137 -7.96 3.75 -29.66
CA GLU A 137 -8.22 3.04 -30.91
C GLU A 137 -8.92 1.70 -30.63
N PRO A 138 -10.16 1.47 -31.13
CA PRO A 138 -10.90 0.23 -30.88
C PRO A 138 -10.20 -1.05 -31.36
N GLU A 139 -9.28 -0.93 -32.32
CA GLU A 139 -8.46 -2.05 -32.79
C GLU A 139 -7.50 -2.55 -31.70
N SER A 140 -6.97 -1.66 -30.86
CA SER A 140 -6.04 -2.01 -29.78
C SER A 140 -6.65 -3.02 -28.82
N ALA A 141 -7.86 -2.75 -28.31
CA ALA A 141 -8.54 -3.66 -27.39
C ALA A 141 -8.90 -5.00 -28.05
N LYS A 142 -9.33 -4.98 -29.32
CA LYS A 142 -9.65 -6.21 -30.07
C LYS A 142 -8.44 -7.11 -30.28
N LEU A 143 -7.30 -6.54 -30.66
CA LEU A 143 -6.06 -7.31 -30.82
C LEU A 143 -5.59 -7.83 -29.46
N PHE A 144 -5.63 -7.01 -28.42
CA PHE A 144 -5.28 -7.45 -27.07
C PHE A 144 -6.09 -8.67 -26.62
N GLN A 145 -7.42 -8.63 -26.80
CA GLN A 145 -8.29 -9.78 -26.49
C GLN A 145 -7.93 -11.03 -27.30
N GLN A 146 -7.65 -10.88 -28.61
CA GLN A 146 -7.30 -12.00 -29.48
C GLN A 146 -5.99 -12.67 -29.06
N TYR A 147 -4.99 -11.90 -28.64
CA TYR A 147 -3.68 -12.43 -28.28
C TYR A 147 -3.57 -12.88 -26.83
N VAL A 148 -4.30 -12.24 -25.91
CA VAL A 148 -4.22 -12.47 -24.47
C VAL A 148 -5.39 -13.33 -23.99
N TYR A 149 -6.62 -12.80 -24.05
CA TYR A 149 -7.78 -13.42 -23.44
C TYR A 149 -8.19 -14.73 -24.12
N GLU A 150 -8.19 -14.78 -25.45
CA GLU A 150 -8.49 -16.02 -26.18
C GLU A 150 -7.41 -17.09 -25.95
N GLU A 151 -6.14 -16.71 -25.73
CA GLU A 151 -5.08 -17.68 -25.44
C GLU A 151 -5.21 -18.26 -24.02
N TYR A 152 -5.51 -17.42 -23.02
CA TYR A 152 -5.83 -17.90 -21.67
C TYR A 152 -7.06 -18.80 -21.68
N LYS A 153 -8.11 -18.44 -22.43
CA LYS A 153 -9.30 -19.28 -22.58
C LYS A 153 -8.99 -20.61 -23.27
N ARG A 154 -8.18 -20.59 -24.33
CA ARG A 154 -7.79 -21.80 -25.06
C ARG A 154 -7.03 -22.78 -24.18
N ARG A 155 -6.15 -22.29 -23.29
CA ARG A 155 -5.31 -23.12 -22.41
C ARG A 155 -5.97 -23.49 -21.09
N PHE A 156 -6.72 -22.59 -20.48
CA PHE A 156 -7.22 -22.70 -19.10
C PHE A 156 -8.71 -22.43 -18.95
N GLY A 157 -9.49 -22.48 -20.04
CA GLY A 157 -10.95 -22.26 -20.00
C GLY A 157 -11.68 -23.16 -19.02
N ASP A 158 -11.15 -24.37 -18.73
CA ASP A 158 -11.73 -25.30 -17.74
C ASP A 158 -11.59 -24.80 -16.29
N TYR A 159 -10.65 -23.89 -16.02
CA TYR A 159 -10.48 -23.23 -14.71
C TYR A 159 -11.39 -22.00 -14.56
N PHE A 160 -12.02 -21.51 -15.63
CA PHE A 160 -12.86 -20.31 -15.57
C PHE A 160 -14.10 -20.57 -14.70
N ARG A 161 -14.52 -19.54 -13.95
CA ARG A 161 -15.68 -19.53 -13.03
C ARG A 161 -15.55 -20.41 -11.79
N THR A 162 -14.53 -21.26 -11.75
CA THR A 162 -14.23 -22.13 -10.60
C THR A 162 -13.02 -21.58 -9.85
N THR A 163 -11.84 -21.70 -10.43
CA THR A 163 -10.58 -21.20 -9.86
C THR A 163 -10.27 -19.80 -10.37
N VAL A 164 -10.28 -19.59 -11.69
CA VAL A 164 -10.12 -18.26 -12.29
C VAL A 164 -11.46 -17.54 -12.28
N VAL A 165 -11.55 -16.49 -11.47
CA VAL A 165 -12.81 -15.76 -11.24
C VAL A 165 -12.91 -14.47 -12.06
N GLY A 166 -11.78 -13.93 -12.52
CA GLY A 166 -11.77 -12.70 -13.30
C GLY A 166 -10.40 -12.25 -13.78
N PHE A 167 -10.40 -11.15 -14.51
CA PHE A 167 -9.20 -10.43 -14.94
C PHE A 167 -9.08 -9.10 -14.22
N PHE A 168 -7.84 -8.77 -13.87
CA PHE A 168 -7.43 -7.49 -13.31
C PHE A 168 -6.61 -6.76 -14.38
N SER A 169 -6.92 -5.48 -14.58
CA SER A 169 -6.16 -4.57 -15.43
C SER A 169 -5.72 -3.39 -14.58
N ASP A 170 -4.42 -3.11 -14.56
CA ASP A 170 -3.87 -1.92 -13.91
C ASP A 170 -4.30 -0.65 -14.66
N ALA A 171 -4.23 0.49 -13.99
CA ALA A 171 -4.51 1.82 -14.55
C ALA A 171 -3.39 2.26 -15.51
N ASP A 172 -3.73 2.95 -16.61
CA ASP A 172 -2.74 3.52 -17.52
C ASP A 172 -2.62 5.04 -17.38
N SER A 173 -1.48 5.49 -16.87
CA SER A 173 -1.11 6.91 -16.87
C SER A 173 -0.40 7.35 -18.16
N ARG A 174 -0.07 6.44 -19.09
CA ARG A 174 0.75 6.76 -20.27
C ARG A 174 -0.02 7.49 -21.37
N ARG A 175 -1.31 7.75 -21.19
CA ARG A 175 -2.15 8.46 -22.16
C ARG A 175 -1.69 9.91 -22.35
N VAL A 176 -1.34 10.59 -21.28
CA VAL A 176 -0.63 11.87 -21.33
C VAL A 176 0.68 11.58 -20.61
N ASN A 177 1.81 11.82 -21.26
CA ASN A 177 3.06 11.17 -20.88
C ASN A 177 3.42 11.34 -19.39
N SER A 178 3.57 10.24 -18.66
CA SER A 178 3.95 10.21 -17.24
C SER A 178 5.45 10.34 -16.97
N ASP A 179 6.33 9.98 -17.91
CA ASP A 179 7.80 10.18 -17.84
C ASP A 179 8.22 11.66 -18.02
N VAL A 180 7.25 12.58 -18.04
CA VAL A 180 7.39 13.99 -18.43
C VAL A 180 7.10 14.95 -17.28
N TYR A 181 6.71 14.45 -16.13
CA TYR A 181 6.32 15.32 -15.02
C TYR A 181 7.49 15.76 -14.14
N SER A 182 8.73 15.56 -14.62
CA SER A 182 9.81 16.46 -14.26
C SER A 182 9.45 17.88 -14.73
N PRO A 183 9.61 18.93 -13.88
CA PRO A 183 9.56 20.32 -14.30
C PRO A 183 10.41 20.63 -15.55
N THR A 184 11.38 19.76 -15.85
CA THR A 184 12.37 19.87 -16.94
C THR A 184 12.03 19.08 -18.20
N SER A 185 10.85 18.48 -18.34
CA SER A 185 10.53 17.71 -19.56
C SER A 185 9.91 18.58 -20.66
N ASP A 186 10.47 18.47 -21.87
CA ASP A 186 10.04 19.16 -23.10
C ASP A 186 8.71 18.64 -23.66
N MET A 187 7.98 17.78 -22.94
CA MET A 187 6.81 17.05 -23.43
C MET A 187 5.47 17.46 -22.76
N LYS A 188 5.43 18.54 -21.98
CA LYS A 188 4.20 19.07 -21.34
C LYS A 188 3.15 19.63 -22.33
N GLU A 189 3.48 19.64 -23.62
CA GLU A 189 2.69 20.25 -24.70
C GLU A 189 1.83 19.24 -25.49
N TYR A 190 1.82 17.95 -25.09
CA TYR A 190 1.08 16.89 -25.79
C TYR A 190 -0.30 16.63 -25.18
N PHE A 191 -1.33 16.58 -26.02
CA PHE A 191 -2.72 16.35 -25.63
C PHE A 191 -3.31 15.13 -26.35
N PRO A 192 -4.27 14.39 -25.75
CA PRO A 192 -4.81 13.17 -26.36
C PRO A 192 -5.41 13.38 -27.75
N TRP A 193 -5.18 12.44 -28.65
CA TRP A 193 -5.77 12.44 -29.99
C TRP A 193 -5.82 11.02 -30.55
N SER A 194 -6.69 10.79 -31.51
CA SER A 194 -6.80 9.51 -32.22
C SER A 194 -7.34 9.75 -33.63
N ASP A 195 -7.21 8.75 -34.51
CA ASP A 195 -7.77 8.85 -35.85
C ASP A 195 -9.30 8.92 -35.84
N HIS A 196 -9.91 8.31 -34.82
CA HIS A 196 -11.35 8.29 -34.63
C HIS A 196 -11.88 9.50 -33.85
N PHE A 197 -11.02 10.37 -33.30
CA PHE A 197 -11.44 11.48 -32.43
C PHE A 197 -12.44 12.41 -33.14
N LYS A 198 -12.03 13.04 -34.24
CA LYS A 198 -12.87 14.02 -34.96
C LYS A 198 -14.23 13.46 -35.40
N PRO A 199 -14.32 12.33 -36.13
CA PRO A 199 -15.62 11.84 -36.60
C PRO A 199 -16.55 11.44 -35.46
N THR A 200 -16.03 10.87 -34.37
CA THR A 200 -16.85 10.51 -33.21
C THR A 200 -17.26 11.74 -32.39
N PHE A 201 -16.39 12.75 -32.30
CA PHE A 201 -16.68 14.02 -31.66
C PHE A 201 -17.81 14.78 -32.37
N GLU A 202 -17.70 14.96 -33.70
CA GLU A 202 -18.71 15.65 -34.50
C GLU A 202 -20.07 14.93 -34.43
N SER A 203 -20.05 13.59 -34.42
CA SER A 203 -21.27 12.79 -34.25
C SER A 203 -21.93 12.97 -32.88
N ARG A 204 -21.14 13.19 -31.82
CA ARG A 204 -21.64 13.32 -30.44
C ARG A 204 -22.12 14.74 -30.15
N TYR A 205 -21.32 15.74 -30.49
CA TYR A 205 -21.55 17.13 -30.08
C TYR A 205 -22.15 18.02 -31.18
N GLY A 206 -22.14 17.57 -32.44
CA GLY A 206 -22.77 18.28 -33.56
C GLY A 206 -21.99 19.47 -34.10
N TYR A 207 -20.71 19.62 -33.76
CA TYR A 207 -19.82 20.67 -34.29
C TYR A 207 -18.38 20.19 -34.48
N ASP A 208 -17.63 20.86 -35.35
CA ASP A 208 -16.19 20.62 -35.58
C ASP A 208 -15.36 21.25 -34.45
N ILE A 209 -14.59 20.43 -33.73
CA ILE A 209 -13.72 20.87 -32.63
C ILE A 209 -12.46 21.62 -33.12
N THR A 210 -12.07 21.41 -34.39
CA THR A 210 -10.79 21.87 -34.95
C THR A 210 -10.51 23.37 -34.72
N PRO A 211 -11.48 24.29 -34.92
CA PRO A 211 -11.25 25.73 -34.70
C PRO A 211 -10.93 26.11 -33.24
N TYR A 212 -11.27 25.25 -32.28
CA TYR A 212 -11.12 25.49 -30.85
C TYR A 212 -9.87 24.83 -30.26
N LEU A 213 -9.22 23.92 -30.99
CA LEU A 213 -8.00 23.24 -30.51
C LEU A 213 -6.90 24.23 -30.06
N PRO A 214 -6.60 25.34 -30.78
CA PRO A 214 -5.57 26.27 -30.32
C PRO A 214 -5.88 26.93 -28.97
N SER A 215 -7.15 27.21 -28.64
CA SER A 215 -7.54 27.76 -27.33
C SER A 215 -7.50 26.69 -26.24
N ILE A 216 -7.94 25.46 -26.56
CA ILE A 216 -7.93 24.32 -25.63
C ILE A 216 -6.50 23.96 -25.22
N LEU A 217 -5.58 23.86 -26.19
CA LEU A 217 -4.17 23.54 -25.91
C LEU A 217 -3.44 24.66 -25.17
N ARG A 218 -3.88 25.93 -25.32
CA ARG A 218 -3.43 27.07 -24.51
C ARG A 218 -4.16 27.17 -23.17
N ARG A 219 -5.03 26.21 -22.86
CA ARG A 219 -5.78 26.09 -21.59
C ARG A 219 -6.69 27.29 -21.32
N GLU A 220 -7.22 27.89 -22.37
CA GLU A 220 -8.17 28.99 -22.24
C GLU A 220 -9.55 28.45 -21.79
N PRO A 221 -10.18 29.06 -20.75
CA PRO A 221 -11.48 28.62 -20.27
C PRO A 221 -12.56 28.64 -21.36
N SER A 222 -13.20 27.49 -21.59
CA SER A 222 -14.25 27.34 -22.61
C SER A 222 -15.07 26.06 -22.40
N TRP A 223 -16.32 26.03 -22.84
CA TRP A 223 -17.14 24.82 -22.79
C TRP A 223 -16.68 23.76 -23.80
N GLN A 224 -16.02 24.17 -24.90
CA GLN A 224 -15.41 23.27 -25.86
C GLN A 224 -14.24 22.49 -25.25
N SER A 225 -13.50 23.10 -24.31
CA SER A 225 -12.47 22.38 -23.53
C SER A 225 -13.10 21.25 -22.70
N ARG A 226 -14.26 21.50 -22.08
CA ARG A 226 -15.01 20.47 -21.36
C ARG A 226 -15.39 19.31 -22.26
N ASP A 227 -16.00 19.60 -23.41
CA ASP A 227 -16.42 18.56 -24.37
C ASP A 227 -15.22 17.76 -24.90
N TYR A 228 -14.08 18.44 -25.17
CA TYR A 228 -12.85 17.79 -25.61
C TYR A 228 -12.34 16.76 -24.59
N TRP A 229 -12.24 17.13 -23.31
CA TRP A 229 -11.76 16.23 -22.26
C TRP A 229 -12.76 15.12 -21.91
N GLU A 230 -14.07 15.41 -21.94
CA GLU A 230 -15.11 14.39 -21.80
C GLU A 230 -14.97 13.32 -22.90
N HIS A 231 -14.85 13.76 -24.17
CA HIS A 231 -14.68 12.84 -25.31
C HIS A 231 -13.37 12.05 -25.24
N CYS A 232 -12.30 12.70 -24.78
CA CYS A 232 -11.06 12.00 -24.46
C CYS A 232 -11.33 10.85 -23.49
N GLY A 233 -11.89 11.11 -22.31
CA GLY A 233 -12.18 10.07 -21.31
C GLY A 233 -12.95 8.88 -21.89
N GLU A 234 -13.98 9.15 -22.70
CA GLU A 234 -14.81 8.11 -23.30
C GLU A 234 -14.08 7.19 -24.28
N LEU A 235 -13.24 7.75 -25.15
CA LEU A 235 -12.45 6.93 -26.08
C LEU A 235 -11.47 6.02 -25.35
N TYR A 236 -10.87 6.52 -24.26
CA TYR A 236 -9.98 5.72 -23.41
C TYR A 236 -10.75 4.60 -22.70
N MET A 237 -11.92 4.91 -22.14
CA MET A 237 -12.79 3.93 -21.46
C MET A 237 -13.32 2.84 -22.41
N GLY A 238 -13.32 3.08 -23.72
CA GLY A 238 -13.65 2.07 -24.73
C GLY A 238 -12.76 0.81 -24.68
N TRP A 239 -11.51 0.93 -24.22
CA TRP A 239 -10.62 -0.21 -23.96
C TRP A 239 -11.18 -1.12 -22.86
N PHE A 240 -11.44 -0.53 -21.68
CA PHE A 240 -11.95 -1.25 -20.51
C PHE A 240 -13.35 -1.79 -20.76
N GLN A 241 -14.20 -1.03 -21.46
CA GLN A 241 -15.51 -1.52 -21.91
C GLN A 241 -15.38 -2.80 -22.73
N SER A 242 -14.51 -2.79 -23.74
CA SER A 242 -14.33 -3.94 -24.63
C SER A 242 -13.88 -5.17 -23.84
N ASN A 243 -12.94 -5.01 -22.92
CA ASN A 243 -12.40 -6.09 -22.10
C ASN A 243 -13.44 -6.63 -21.09
N TYR A 244 -14.23 -5.72 -20.50
CA TYR A 244 -15.34 -6.06 -19.64
C TYR A 244 -16.39 -6.91 -20.36
N GLU A 245 -16.80 -6.50 -21.56
CA GLU A 245 -17.79 -7.22 -22.37
C GLU A 245 -17.32 -8.64 -22.71
N TRP A 246 -16.03 -8.80 -23.02
CA TRP A 246 -15.43 -10.12 -23.23
C TRP A 246 -15.51 -10.97 -21.95
N CYS A 247 -15.14 -10.41 -20.79
CA CYS A 247 -15.21 -11.11 -19.51
C CYS A 247 -16.64 -11.55 -19.18
N GLN A 248 -17.62 -10.65 -19.33
CA GLN A 248 -19.05 -10.95 -19.09
C GLN A 248 -19.55 -12.08 -20.00
N LYS A 249 -19.21 -12.06 -21.30
CA LYS A 249 -19.58 -13.13 -22.24
C LYS A 249 -19.00 -14.49 -21.85
N ASN A 250 -17.86 -14.51 -21.17
CA ASN A 250 -17.21 -15.72 -20.69
C ASN A 250 -17.54 -16.06 -19.22
N GLY A 251 -18.39 -15.26 -18.57
CA GLY A 251 -18.83 -15.45 -17.17
C GLY A 251 -17.73 -15.18 -16.15
N LEU A 252 -16.77 -14.34 -16.50
CA LEU A 252 -15.69 -13.88 -15.64
C LEU A 252 -15.97 -12.47 -15.14
N ALA A 253 -15.49 -12.15 -13.95
CA ALA A 253 -15.47 -10.79 -13.46
C ALA A 253 -14.34 -9.97 -14.11
N TYR A 254 -14.49 -8.65 -14.14
CA TYR A 254 -13.46 -7.73 -14.57
C TYR A 254 -13.35 -6.59 -13.58
N THR A 255 -12.12 -6.18 -13.29
CA THR A 255 -11.84 -5.03 -12.44
C THR A 255 -10.62 -4.30 -12.97
N PHE A 256 -10.65 -2.98 -12.81
CA PHE A 256 -9.50 -2.09 -13.01
C PHE A 256 -9.65 -0.93 -12.02
N HIS A 257 -8.59 -0.20 -11.77
CA HIS A 257 -8.64 1.02 -10.97
C HIS A 257 -8.20 2.24 -11.79
N THR A 258 -8.46 3.41 -11.25
CA THR A 258 -7.97 4.71 -11.74
C THR A 258 -6.81 5.20 -10.87
N SER A 259 -5.81 5.88 -11.43
CA SER A 259 -4.56 6.18 -10.72
C SER A 259 -4.57 7.37 -9.74
N ASP A 260 -5.61 8.21 -9.62
CA ASP A 260 -5.37 9.58 -9.10
C ASP A 260 -6.30 10.20 -8.05
N SER A 261 -5.62 11.07 -7.29
CA SER A 261 -6.05 12.12 -6.39
C SER A 261 -7.06 13.09 -7.02
N ALA A 262 -8.04 13.50 -6.21
CA ALA A 262 -9.23 14.31 -6.50
C ALA A 262 -9.16 15.34 -7.65
N PRO A 263 -10.29 15.77 -8.24
CA PRO A 263 -10.26 16.55 -9.48
C PRO A 263 -9.58 17.91 -9.25
N PHE A 264 -8.35 18.08 -9.71
CA PHE A 264 -7.60 19.34 -9.68
C PHE A 264 -7.57 19.98 -11.08
N ARG A 265 -7.05 21.21 -11.19
CA ARG A 265 -6.71 21.77 -12.52
C ARG A 265 -5.41 21.13 -13.02
N ILE A 266 -5.23 21.11 -14.34
CA ILE A 266 -4.02 20.59 -14.98
C ILE A 266 -2.75 21.41 -14.63
N GLU A 267 -2.90 22.64 -14.13
CA GLU A 267 -1.79 23.45 -13.62
C GLU A 267 -1.39 23.11 -12.18
N THR A 268 -2.31 22.56 -11.37
CA THR A 268 -2.10 22.38 -9.92
C THR A 268 -1.45 21.06 -9.56
N THR A 269 -1.69 19.99 -10.32
CA THR A 269 -1.05 18.70 -10.13
C THR A 269 -0.74 18.04 -11.47
N TYR A 270 0.41 17.38 -11.51
CA TYR A 270 0.89 16.62 -12.66
C TYR A 270 0.36 15.18 -12.69
N PHE A 271 -0.17 14.72 -11.55
CA PHE A 271 -0.96 13.51 -11.43
C PHE A 271 -2.41 13.98 -11.43
N ASN A 272 -3.08 13.91 -12.59
CA ASN A 272 -4.53 14.09 -12.62
C ASN A 272 -5.27 13.09 -13.55
N SER A 273 -5.81 12.00 -12.99
CA SER A 273 -6.61 10.99 -13.70
C SER A 273 -7.78 11.60 -14.45
N THR A 274 -8.34 12.74 -14.03
CA THR A 274 -9.46 13.33 -14.77
C THR A 274 -9.08 13.74 -16.18
N PHE A 275 -7.81 14.07 -16.45
CA PHE A 275 -7.33 14.40 -17.79
C PHE A 275 -6.73 13.19 -18.52
N HIS A 276 -6.24 12.20 -17.78
CA HIS A 276 -5.64 10.98 -18.35
C HIS A 276 -6.69 9.91 -18.62
N GLU A 277 -7.49 9.59 -17.63
CA GLU A 277 -8.41 8.46 -17.63
C GLU A 277 -9.86 8.90 -17.84
N GLY A 278 -10.18 10.15 -17.48
CA GLY A 278 -11.52 10.72 -17.59
C GLY A 278 -12.24 10.81 -16.24
N LYS A 279 -13.55 11.05 -16.25
CA LYS A 279 -14.32 11.26 -15.03
C LYS A 279 -14.44 9.94 -14.25
N ALA A 280 -13.96 9.92 -13.00
CA ALA A 280 -13.92 8.72 -12.16
C ALA A 280 -15.31 8.06 -11.95
N ILE A 281 -16.37 8.86 -11.82
CA ILE A 281 -17.75 8.37 -11.65
C ILE A 281 -18.23 7.58 -12.89
N ASP A 282 -17.72 7.91 -14.08
CA ASP A 282 -18.06 7.24 -15.33
C ASP A 282 -17.16 6.02 -15.59
N ALA A 283 -15.92 6.03 -15.10
CA ALA A 283 -14.96 4.94 -15.29
C ALA A 283 -15.49 3.58 -14.78
N GLY A 284 -16.10 3.54 -13.60
CA GLY A 284 -16.52 2.28 -12.98
C GLY A 284 -17.76 1.62 -13.59
N ILE A 285 -18.34 2.14 -14.68
CA ILE A 285 -19.44 1.42 -15.38
C ILE A 285 -18.95 0.16 -16.11
N HIS A 286 -17.67 0.12 -16.49
CA HIS A 286 -17.06 -0.96 -17.27
C HIS A 286 -16.28 -1.97 -16.42
N CYS A 287 -16.78 -2.28 -15.23
CA CYS A 287 -16.24 -3.33 -14.36
C CYS A 287 -17.31 -3.87 -13.41
N ASP A 288 -17.00 -4.99 -12.75
CA ASP A 288 -17.79 -5.56 -11.65
C ASP A 288 -17.51 -4.88 -10.31
N TYR A 289 -16.25 -4.47 -10.11
CA TYR A 289 -15.74 -3.80 -8.93
C TYR A 289 -15.00 -2.53 -9.37
N PRO A 290 -15.60 -1.33 -9.28
CA PRO A 290 -14.85 -0.09 -9.46
C PRO A 290 -13.64 -0.09 -8.54
N GLY A 291 -12.45 0.12 -9.12
CA GLY A 291 -11.19 0.03 -8.41
C GLY A 291 -10.62 1.37 -8.02
N THR A 292 -9.84 1.36 -6.95
CA THR A 292 -8.94 2.41 -6.51
C THR A 292 -7.60 1.79 -6.14
N ASP A 293 -6.59 2.62 -5.94
CA ASP A 293 -5.35 2.26 -5.28
C ASP A 293 -5.15 3.10 -4.00
N HIS A 294 -4.27 2.63 -3.13
CA HIS A 294 -3.77 3.35 -1.97
C HIS A 294 -2.26 3.14 -1.87
N GLU A 295 -1.55 4.27 -1.88
CA GLU A 295 -0.09 4.32 -1.88
C GLU A 295 0.43 5.03 -0.62
N THR A 296 1.56 4.58 -0.12
CA THR A 296 2.29 5.13 1.04
C THR A 296 1.53 5.07 2.37
N LEU A 297 2.23 5.31 3.48
CA LEU A 297 1.61 5.27 4.83
C LEU A 297 0.64 6.44 5.09
N ASP A 298 0.80 7.54 4.35
CA ASP A 298 0.23 8.84 4.68
C ASP A 298 -1.06 9.15 3.91
N LEU A 299 -1.48 8.32 2.94
CA LEU A 299 -2.76 8.46 2.23
C LEU A 299 -3.95 7.87 2.99
N ASN A 300 -4.05 8.15 4.30
CA ASN A 300 -5.14 7.66 5.16
C ASN A 300 -6.28 8.68 5.39
N GLY A 301 -6.45 9.64 4.49
CA GLY A 301 -7.64 10.48 4.29
C GLY A 301 -8.11 11.40 5.43
N GLY A 302 -7.53 11.28 6.62
CA GLY A 302 -7.76 12.15 7.76
C GLY A 302 -6.50 12.86 8.25
N ARG A 303 -5.32 12.23 8.11
CA ARG A 303 -4.10 12.70 8.77
C ARG A 303 -3.33 13.64 7.86
N LEU A 304 -3.06 14.83 8.41
CA LEU A 304 -1.96 15.65 7.94
C LEU A 304 -0.70 14.81 8.01
N PHE A 305 0.10 14.86 6.95
CA PHE A 305 1.45 14.33 6.90
C PHE A 305 2.18 14.77 8.19
N LEU A 306 2.35 13.86 9.15
CA LEU A 306 3.14 14.17 10.33
C LEU A 306 4.59 14.04 9.88
N ARG A 307 5.29 15.17 9.72
CA ARG A 307 6.73 15.22 9.35
C ARG A 307 7.63 14.39 10.28
N ASP A 308 7.12 13.87 11.39
CA ASP A 308 7.84 12.98 12.32
C ASP A 308 7.80 11.49 11.91
N ARG A 309 6.86 11.08 11.05
CA ARG A 309 6.82 9.76 10.40
C ARG A 309 7.66 9.81 9.14
N PHE A 310 8.95 9.61 9.35
CA PHE A 310 9.98 9.55 8.32
C PHE A 310 9.55 8.63 7.15
N HIS A 311 9.43 9.18 5.94
CA HIS A 311 9.44 8.40 4.72
C HIS A 311 10.85 7.89 4.48
N ILE A 312 11.02 6.57 4.49
CA ILE A 312 12.24 6.01 3.95
C ILE A 312 12.08 5.96 2.44
N SER A 313 12.94 6.73 1.83
CA SER A 313 13.12 6.88 0.41
C SER A 313 13.51 5.55 -0.29
N ALA A 314 13.85 4.49 0.45
CA ALA A 314 14.26 3.17 -0.06
C ALA A 314 13.14 2.34 -0.71
N ALA A 315 11.87 2.74 -0.59
CA ALA A 315 10.78 2.12 -1.35
C ALA A 315 10.77 2.65 -2.78
N VAL A 316 11.01 1.76 -3.76
CA VAL A 316 10.72 2.06 -5.17
C VAL A 316 9.20 2.31 -5.28
N TRP A 317 8.82 3.44 -5.87
CA TRP A 317 7.44 3.99 -5.95
C TRP A 317 6.87 4.54 -4.63
N GLY A 318 7.65 4.66 -3.55
CA GLY A 318 7.21 5.22 -2.25
C GLY A 318 7.09 6.74 -2.15
N GLY A 319 7.00 7.43 -3.29
CA GLY A 319 6.59 8.84 -3.33
C GLY A 319 7.63 9.91 -2.97
N ASP A 320 8.95 9.66 -2.95
CA ASP A 320 9.91 10.78 -2.76
C ASP A 320 9.91 11.73 -4.00
N ASP A 321 9.58 11.22 -5.18
CA ASP A 321 9.57 12.00 -6.42
C ASP A 321 8.49 13.12 -6.44
N SER A 322 7.46 13.02 -5.61
CA SER A 322 6.43 14.06 -5.43
C SER A 322 6.81 15.13 -4.39
N LEU A 323 7.71 14.80 -3.45
CA LEU A 323 8.20 15.70 -2.37
C LEU A 323 8.95 16.92 -2.90
N ARG A 324 9.61 16.78 -4.05
CA ARG A 324 10.40 17.85 -4.69
C ARG A 324 9.68 18.58 -5.83
N ARG A 325 8.58 18.03 -6.36
CA ARG A 325 8.02 18.46 -7.66
C ARG A 325 6.67 19.17 -7.58
N ALA A 326 5.97 19.09 -6.45
CA ALA A 326 4.79 19.90 -6.19
C ALA A 326 4.91 20.52 -4.80
N GLU A 327 5.03 21.85 -4.71
CA GLU A 327 5.10 22.60 -3.44
C GLU A 327 3.93 22.25 -2.50
N ASN A 328 2.84 21.68 -3.04
CA ASN A 328 1.59 21.38 -2.37
C ASN A 328 1.17 19.89 -2.46
N PHE A 329 2.04 18.94 -2.82
CA PHE A 329 1.67 17.49 -2.77
C PHE A 329 1.27 17.07 -1.35
N TYR A 330 1.87 17.71 -0.35
CA TYR A 330 1.56 17.54 1.07
C TYR A 330 0.27 18.21 1.52
N ASP A 331 -0.28 19.09 0.70
CA ASP A 331 -1.60 19.68 0.86
C ASP A 331 -2.66 18.88 0.08
N VAL A 332 -2.37 17.64 -0.38
CA VAL A 332 -3.40 16.81 -1.05
C VAL A 332 -4.47 16.44 -0.02
N TYR A 333 -5.49 17.30 0.00
CA TYR A 333 -6.72 17.19 0.76
C TYR A 333 -7.45 15.91 0.37
N ALA A 334 -7.81 15.09 1.37
CA ALA A 334 -8.71 13.93 1.31
C ALA A 334 -8.47 12.97 0.11
N ASP A 335 -7.84 11.81 0.37
CA ASP A 335 -7.88 10.70 -0.59
C ASP A 335 -9.34 10.30 -0.87
N LEU A 336 -9.88 10.79 -1.99
CA LEU A 336 -11.25 10.56 -2.45
C LEU A 336 -11.36 9.35 -3.36
N ARG A 337 -10.27 8.68 -3.73
CA ARG A 337 -10.32 7.63 -4.76
C ARG A 337 -11.27 6.50 -4.37
N ALA A 338 -11.17 6.03 -3.13
CA ALA A 338 -12.10 5.06 -2.55
C ALA A 338 -13.55 5.56 -2.53
N LYS A 339 -13.74 6.86 -2.24
CA LYS A 339 -15.07 7.48 -2.21
C LYS A 339 -15.66 7.65 -3.60
N GLN A 340 -14.85 7.95 -4.61
CA GLN A 340 -15.23 7.98 -6.02
C GLN A 340 -15.63 6.59 -6.50
N ALA A 341 -14.83 5.57 -6.19
CA ALA A 341 -15.14 4.20 -6.52
C ALA A 341 -16.42 3.69 -5.82
N GLN A 342 -16.63 4.03 -4.53
CA GLN A 342 -17.89 3.76 -3.83
C GLN A 342 -19.08 4.47 -4.46
N SER A 343 -18.92 5.73 -4.82
CA SER A 343 -19.99 6.52 -5.42
C SER A 343 -20.36 5.94 -6.79
N CYS A 344 -19.38 5.53 -7.58
CA CYS A 344 -19.62 4.81 -8.83
C CYS A 344 -20.33 3.48 -8.60
N ALA A 345 -19.88 2.70 -7.61
CA ALA A 345 -20.49 1.43 -7.25
C ALA A 345 -21.95 1.59 -6.80
N TYR A 346 -22.23 2.61 -5.99
CA TYR A 346 -23.56 2.96 -5.51
C TYR A 346 -24.48 3.42 -6.64
N LEU A 347 -24.03 4.36 -7.48
CA LEU A 347 -24.81 4.91 -8.59
C LEU A 347 -25.14 3.89 -9.68
N ASN A 348 -24.35 2.82 -9.82
CA ASN A 348 -24.46 1.83 -10.88
C ASN A 348 -24.70 0.40 -10.38
N ASP A 349 -25.10 0.23 -9.12
CA ASP A 349 -25.44 -1.06 -8.49
C ASP A 349 -24.36 -2.15 -8.70
N LYS A 350 -23.09 -1.77 -8.50
CA LYS A 350 -21.93 -2.66 -8.65
C LYS A 350 -21.77 -3.60 -7.45
N LYS A 351 -21.03 -4.70 -7.65
CA LYS A 351 -20.89 -5.78 -6.65
C LYS A 351 -20.13 -5.33 -5.39
N GLY A 352 -19.25 -4.35 -5.53
CA GLY A 352 -18.39 -3.87 -4.46
C GLY A 352 -17.35 -2.90 -5.01
N VAL A 353 -16.39 -2.53 -4.17
CA VAL A 353 -15.29 -1.63 -4.53
C VAL A 353 -13.98 -2.35 -4.29
N MET A 354 -13.10 -2.32 -5.28
CA MET A 354 -11.77 -2.91 -5.18
C MET A 354 -10.74 -1.85 -4.77
N CYS A 355 -9.79 -2.21 -3.91
CA CYS A 355 -8.65 -1.37 -3.60
C CYS A 355 -7.36 -2.18 -3.68
N GLU A 356 -6.45 -1.79 -4.56
CA GLU A 356 -5.02 -2.08 -4.42
C GLU A 356 -4.51 -1.30 -3.20
N MET A 357 -4.11 -1.99 -2.15
CA MET A 357 -3.88 -1.43 -0.83
C MET A 357 -2.46 -1.73 -0.36
N TYR A 358 -1.89 -0.78 0.38
CA TYR A 358 -0.56 -0.88 1.03
C TYR A 358 0.66 -0.72 0.12
N ALA A 359 0.50 -0.16 -1.08
CA ALA A 359 1.64 0.10 -1.94
C ALA A 359 2.66 0.98 -1.22
N ALA A 360 3.93 0.55 -1.14
CA ALA A 360 5.03 1.35 -0.60
C ALA A 360 4.83 1.94 0.83
N VAL A 361 4.19 1.19 1.72
CA VAL A 361 4.03 1.56 3.15
C VAL A 361 5.30 1.36 4.00
N ASN A 362 6.38 0.83 3.42
CA ASN A 362 7.65 0.50 4.07
C ASN A 362 7.60 -0.72 5.02
N TRP A 363 8.76 -1.33 5.25
CA TRP A 363 8.96 -2.44 6.19
C TRP A 363 8.66 -2.07 7.63
N ASN A 364 8.73 -0.79 7.99
CA ASN A 364 8.41 -0.30 9.33
C ASN A 364 6.90 -0.12 9.61
N ALA A 365 6.02 -0.34 8.64
CA ALA A 365 4.57 -0.29 8.84
C ALA A 365 4.12 -1.28 9.93
N SER A 366 3.52 -0.76 10.99
CA SER A 366 2.94 -1.58 12.05
C SER A 366 1.58 -2.13 11.65
N TYR A 367 1.10 -3.18 12.32
CA TYR A 367 -0.29 -3.63 12.15
C TYR A 367 -1.32 -2.54 12.42
N LYS A 368 -1.05 -1.67 13.40
CA LYS A 368 -1.88 -0.50 13.68
C LYS A 368 -1.95 0.42 12.46
N ASP A 369 -0.83 0.72 11.82
CA ASP A 369 -0.83 1.58 10.62
C ASP A 369 -1.59 0.91 9.45
N LEU A 370 -1.36 -0.39 9.24
CA LEU A 370 -2.08 -1.16 8.22
C LEU A 370 -3.60 -1.22 8.47
N ARG A 371 -4.03 -1.36 9.74
CA ARG A 371 -5.45 -1.30 10.12
C ARG A 371 -6.04 0.08 9.88
N ASN A 372 -5.29 1.15 10.16
CA ASN A 372 -5.76 2.52 9.95
C ASN A 372 -6.08 2.77 8.47
N ILE A 373 -5.15 2.40 7.59
CA ILE A 373 -5.32 2.46 6.14
C ILE A 373 -6.55 1.64 5.72
N ALA A 374 -6.61 0.36 6.08
CA ALA A 374 -7.74 -0.49 5.67
C ALA A 374 -9.08 0.02 6.19
N SER A 375 -9.14 0.50 7.43
CA SER A 375 -10.39 0.96 8.03
C SER A 375 -10.88 2.26 7.39
N TRP A 376 -9.98 3.17 7.00
CA TRP A 376 -10.34 4.31 6.16
C TRP A 376 -10.94 3.84 4.83
N GLN A 377 -10.22 2.99 4.10
CA GLN A 377 -10.62 2.48 2.79
C GLN A 377 -11.99 1.75 2.86
N ILE A 378 -12.18 0.88 3.85
CA ILE A 378 -13.44 0.15 4.09
C ILE A 378 -14.57 1.11 4.45
N MET A 379 -14.33 2.11 5.29
CA MET A 379 -15.34 3.12 5.64
C MET A 379 -15.69 4.02 4.44
N GLN A 380 -14.79 4.15 3.47
CA GLN A 380 -15.08 4.75 2.17
C GLN A 380 -15.78 3.81 1.19
N GLY A 381 -16.00 2.54 1.52
CA GLY A 381 -16.80 1.58 0.74
C GLY A 381 -16.04 0.41 0.15
N VAL A 382 -14.73 0.31 0.36
CA VAL A 382 -13.90 -0.82 -0.12
C VAL A 382 -14.39 -2.13 0.49
N SER A 383 -14.53 -3.14 -0.38
CA SER A 383 -15.02 -4.47 -0.01
C SER A 383 -14.24 -5.62 -0.65
N PHE A 384 -13.47 -5.33 -1.71
CA PHE A 384 -12.54 -6.26 -2.34
C PHE A 384 -11.11 -5.73 -2.11
N ILE A 385 -10.41 -6.34 -1.15
CA ILE A 385 -9.09 -5.88 -0.71
C ILE A 385 -8.00 -6.66 -1.45
N VAL A 386 -7.08 -5.92 -2.07
CA VAL A 386 -5.95 -6.46 -2.79
C VAL A 386 -4.68 -5.90 -2.17
N TYR A 387 -3.83 -6.73 -1.57
CA TYR A 387 -2.58 -6.25 -0.99
C TYR A 387 -1.50 -6.07 -2.05
N GLN A 388 -0.81 -4.93 -1.97
CA GLN A 388 0.41 -4.60 -2.67
C GLN A 388 1.57 -4.68 -1.65
N ALA A 389 2.33 -5.77 -1.53
CA ALA A 389 2.29 -6.98 -2.38
C ALA A 389 2.65 -8.28 -1.63
N TYR A 390 2.37 -9.44 -2.24
CA TYR A 390 2.95 -10.74 -1.85
C TYR A 390 4.01 -11.15 -2.86
N HIS A 391 5.28 -11.14 -2.48
CA HIS A 391 6.36 -11.63 -3.34
C HIS A 391 6.56 -13.14 -3.18
N TYR A 392 6.48 -13.89 -4.28
CA TYR A 392 6.72 -15.34 -4.26
C TYR A 392 8.11 -15.69 -3.72
N LYS A 393 9.13 -14.91 -4.12
CA LYS A 393 10.49 -14.93 -3.59
C LYS A 393 10.94 -13.52 -3.22
N LEU A 394 11.53 -13.37 -2.05
CA LEU A 394 12.07 -12.12 -1.52
C LEU A 394 13.60 -12.12 -1.58
N ARG A 395 14.15 -11.88 -2.78
CA ARG A 395 15.60 -11.92 -3.12
C ARG A 395 16.09 -10.64 -3.78
N GLY A 396 17.34 -10.26 -3.51
CA GLY A 396 17.97 -9.03 -4.03
C GLY A 396 17.09 -7.80 -3.84
N ASP A 397 16.90 -7.05 -4.93
CA ASP A 397 16.21 -5.75 -4.95
C ASP A 397 14.69 -5.87 -4.76
N THR A 398 14.09 -7.07 -4.87
CA THR A 398 12.67 -7.27 -4.54
C THR A 398 12.32 -6.87 -3.10
N LYS A 399 13.30 -6.88 -2.18
CA LYS A 399 13.13 -6.39 -0.81
C LYS A 399 12.80 -4.90 -0.74
N PHE A 400 13.12 -4.14 -1.78
CA PHE A 400 12.96 -2.68 -1.80
C PHE A 400 11.92 -2.22 -2.82
N PHE A 401 11.35 -3.17 -3.57
CA PHE A 401 10.25 -2.89 -4.48
C PHE A 401 8.91 -2.96 -3.73
N ALA A 402 8.23 -1.81 -3.61
CA ALA A 402 6.94 -1.66 -2.95
C ALA A 402 6.80 -2.40 -1.58
N PRO A 403 7.75 -2.24 -0.63
CA PRO A 403 7.58 -2.80 0.71
C PRO A 403 6.32 -2.20 1.37
N LEU A 404 5.55 -2.95 2.15
CA LEU A 404 5.82 -4.24 2.78
C LEU A 404 5.47 -5.46 1.90
N SER A 405 6.21 -6.57 2.06
CA SER A 405 5.77 -7.90 1.59
C SER A 405 4.83 -8.56 2.60
N PHE A 406 3.70 -9.11 2.15
CA PHE A 406 2.74 -9.85 2.98
C PHE A 406 2.98 -11.38 2.99
N GLY A 407 4.18 -11.81 2.59
CA GLY A 407 4.58 -13.21 2.60
C GLY A 407 5.29 -13.69 3.86
N ARG A 408 5.65 -14.97 3.88
CA ARG A 408 6.34 -15.69 4.98
C ARG A 408 7.65 -15.07 5.51
N HIS A 409 8.19 -14.08 4.80
CA HIS A 409 9.44 -13.40 5.13
C HIS A 409 9.23 -12.10 5.92
N SER A 410 7.97 -11.73 6.18
CA SER A 410 7.57 -10.46 6.78
C SER A 410 7.39 -10.56 8.29
N HIS A 411 7.52 -9.45 9.03
CA HIS A 411 7.10 -9.40 10.45
C HIS A 411 5.62 -9.68 10.61
N THR A 412 4.84 -9.48 9.55
CA THR A 412 3.43 -9.84 9.51
C THR A 412 3.17 -11.34 9.55
N ASP A 413 4.20 -12.19 9.50
CA ASP A 413 4.04 -13.61 9.85
C ASP A 413 3.53 -13.80 11.30
N PHE A 414 3.77 -12.82 12.19
CA PHE A 414 3.23 -12.82 13.53
C PHE A 414 1.71 -12.57 13.52
N ASN A 415 0.92 -13.66 13.46
CA ASN A 415 -0.55 -13.66 13.54
C ASN A 415 -1.29 -12.97 12.38
N MET A 416 -0.76 -13.08 11.14
CA MET A 416 -1.43 -12.59 9.91
C MET A 416 -2.90 -13.02 9.80
N LYS A 417 -3.21 -14.23 10.24
CA LYS A 417 -4.58 -14.75 10.19
C LYS A 417 -5.55 -13.85 10.95
N ALA A 418 -5.19 -13.42 12.16
CA ALA A 418 -6.03 -12.51 12.94
C ALA A 418 -6.19 -11.15 12.25
N PHE A 419 -5.15 -10.64 11.60
CA PHE A 419 -5.22 -9.43 10.79
C PHE A 419 -6.21 -9.58 9.63
N ASN A 420 -6.03 -10.61 8.81
CA ASN A 420 -6.87 -10.88 7.64
C ASN A 420 -8.32 -11.20 8.01
N ASP A 421 -8.55 -11.93 9.12
CA ASP A 421 -9.90 -12.20 9.64
C ASP A 421 -10.58 -10.89 10.07
N THR A 422 -9.86 -9.99 10.75
CA THR A 422 -10.38 -8.68 11.16
C THR A 422 -10.76 -7.84 9.95
N LEU A 423 -9.89 -7.75 8.95
CA LEU A 423 -10.19 -6.97 7.73
C LEU A 423 -11.36 -7.57 6.94
N ALA A 424 -11.40 -8.89 6.79
CA ALA A 424 -12.51 -9.57 6.12
C ALA A 424 -13.83 -9.36 6.86
N GLU A 425 -13.83 -9.37 8.19
CA GLU A 425 -15.00 -9.07 9.00
C GLU A 425 -15.46 -7.61 8.84
N TYR A 426 -14.52 -6.65 8.89
CA TYR A 426 -14.80 -5.24 8.66
C TYR A 426 -15.41 -5.02 7.27
N ALA A 427 -14.74 -5.50 6.21
CA ALA A 427 -15.21 -5.38 4.84
C ALA A 427 -16.56 -6.07 4.62
N CYS A 428 -16.75 -7.27 5.17
CA CYS A 428 -18.01 -8.00 5.10
C CYS A 428 -19.14 -7.18 5.71
N ARG A 429 -19.02 -6.79 6.99
CA ARG A 429 -20.06 -6.05 7.73
C ARG A 429 -20.35 -4.68 7.11
N CYS A 430 -19.30 -3.95 6.72
CA CYS A 430 -19.43 -2.67 6.04
C CYS A 430 -20.01 -2.78 4.63
N SER A 431 -20.18 -3.98 4.08
CA SER A 431 -20.77 -4.21 2.75
C SER A 431 -22.14 -4.89 2.78
N GLN A 432 -22.66 -5.23 3.96
CA GLN A 432 -23.96 -5.91 4.04
C GLN A 432 -25.12 -4.98 3.71
N GLY A 433 -26.08 -5.50 2.93
CA GLY A 433 -27.26 -4.76 2.51
C GLY A 433 -26.91 -3.48 1.72
N ASN A 434 -27.78 -2.48 1.81
CA ASN A 434 -27.66 -1.26 1.03
C ASN A 434 -26.98 -0.14 1.82
N LEU A 435 -26.14 0.64 1.15
CA LEU A 435 -25.58 1.87 1.70
C LEU A 435 -26.71 2.88 1.96
N GLN A 436 -26.74 3.49 3.14
CA GLN A 436 -27.68 4.59 3.45
C GLN A 436 -26.93 5.92 3.50
N VAL A 437 -27.23 6.80 2.55
CA VAL A 437 -26.69 8.14 2.44
C VAL A 437 -27.82 9.13 2.22
N ASP A 438 -27.77 10.29 2.87
CA ASP A 438 -28.78 11.33 2.68
C ASP A 438 -28.33 12.41 1.69
N PHE A 439 -27.03 12.53 1.42
CA PHE A 439 -26.46 13.63 0.65
C PHE A 439 -25.73 13.16 -0.61
N ALA A 440 -25.78 13.99 -1.66
CA ALA A 440 -24.88 13.90 -2.81
C ALA A 440 -24.04 15.19 -2.90
N LEU A 441 -22.72 15.07 -2.96
CA LEU A 441 -21.81 16.19 -3.23
C LEU A 441 -21.56 16.29 -4.74
N LEU A 442 -21.81 17.46 -5.32
CA LEU A 442 -21.63 17.66 -6.76
C LEU A 442 -20.16 17.58 -7.17
N ASP A 443 -19.88 16.78 -8.19
CA ASP A 443 -18.54 16.61 -8.76
C ASP A 443 -18.15 17.84 -9.62
N PRO A 444 -16.98 18.46 -9.40
CA PRO A 444 -16.57 19.69 -10.09
C PRO A 444 -15.84 19.46 -11.43
N THR A 445 -15.68 18.22 -11.89
CA THR A 445 -14.83 17.85 -13.05
C THR A 445 -15.18 18.63 -14.32
N ASP A 446 -16.48 18.80 -14.63
CA ASP A 446 -16.91 19.55 -15.82
C ASP A 446 -16.44 21.02 -15.77
N ALA A 447 -16.55 21.65 -14.60
CA ALA A 447 -16.10 23.03 -14.41
C ALA A 447 -14.57 23.13 -14.49
N ILE A 448 -13.85 22.11 -14.01
CA ILE A 448 -12.40 21.99 -14.10
C ILE A 448 -11.94 21.84 -15.55
N TRP A 449 -12.53 20.93 -16.32
CA TRP A 449 -12.22 20.78 -17.75
C TRP A 449 -12.58 22.03 -18.56
N ALA A 450 -13.59 22.80 -18.12
CA ALA A 450 -13.93 24.10 -18.70
C ALA A 450 -12.96 25.24 -18.29
N GLY A 451 -12.00 24.99 -17.38
CA GLY A 451 -11.05 26.00 -16.88
C GLY A 451 -11.64 26.98 -15.86
N THR A 452 -12.78 26.64 -15.23
CA THR A 452 -13.53 27.53 -14.33
C THR A 452 -13.71 27.01 -12.90
N GLY A 453 -13.50 25.71 -12.65
CA GLY A 453 -13.69 25.07 -11.35
C GLY A 453 -12.53 25.28 -10.38
N ASP A 454 -12.81 25.14 -9.08
CA ASP A 454 -11.84 25.09 -7.98
C ASP A 454 -12.12 23.84 -7.15
N SER A 455 -11.07 23.13 -6.75
CA SER A 455 -11.15 21.82 -6.09
C SER A 455 -11.01 21.89 -4.58
N LEU A 456 -10.50 23.01 -4.03
CA LEU A 456 -10.19 23.11 -2.59
C LEU A 456 -11.44 23.02 -1.72
N ILE A 457 -12.50 23.74 -2.10
CA ILE A 457 -13.78 23.72 -1.37
C ILE A 457 -14.41 22.32 -1.42
N TYR A 458 -14.38 21.69 -2.59
CA TYR A 458 -14.89 20.34 -2.80
C TYR A 458 -14.20 19.32 -1.88
N LEU A 459 -12.87 19.39 -1.77
CA LEU A 459 -12.08 18.48 -0.95
C LEU A 459 -12.29 18.69 0.55
N ASP A 460 -12.30 19.94 1.01
CA ASP A 460 -12.58 20.27 2.40
C ASP A 460 -14.00 19.83 2.81
N LEU A 461 -14.99 20.01 1.94
CA LEU A 461 -16.35 19.50 2.17
C LEU A 461 -16.38 17.98 2.26
N ALA A 462 -15.76 17.27 1.32
CA ALA A 462 -15.73 15.81 1.35
C ALA A 462 -15.08 15.27 2.64
N LYS A 463 -13.98 15.90 3.09
CA LYS A 463 -13.35 15.58 4.39
C LYS A 463 -14.32 15.79 5.55
N LYS A 464 -14.96 16.96 5.62
CA LYS A 464 -15.92 17.30 6.68
C LYS A 464 -17.08 16.31 6.72
N LEU A 465 -17.65 15.97 5.56
CA LEU A 465 -18.83 15.13 5.44
C LEU A 465 -18.61 13.68 5.92
N ASN A 466 -17.37 13.19 6.01
CA ASN A 466 -17.07 11.88 6.61
C ASN A 466 -17.48 11.79 8.10
N ARG A 467 -17.58 12.94 8.79
CA ARG A 467 -17.97 13.04 10.21
C ARG A 467 -19.48 13.18 10.42
N PHE A 468 -20.27 13.21 9.33
CA PHE A 468 -21.71 13.41 9.37
C PHE A 468 -22.41 12.06 9.27
N PRO A 469 -23.20 11.63 10.28
CA PRO A 469 -23.90 10.35 10.26
C PRO A 469 -24.85 10.15 9.09
N GLN A 470 -25.32 11.24 8.48
CA GLN A 470 -26.12 11.26 7.27
C GLN A 470 -25.44 10.54 6.10
N GLY A 471 -24.12 10.60 6.02
CA GLY A 471 -23.34 10.06 4.91
C GLY A 471 -23.58 10.79 3.59
N TYR A 472 -22.67 10.58 2.64
CA TYR A 472 -22.75 11.19 1.32
C TYR A 472 -22.19 10.29 0.23
N ILE A 473 -22.55 10.57 -1.03
CA ILE A 473 -21.88 10.08 -2.24
C ILE A 473 -21.44 11.25 -3.13
N LEU A 474 -20.55 11.00 -4.07
CA LEU A 474 -20.15 11.92 -5.12
C LEU A 474 -21.02 11.68 -6.35
N SER A 475 -21.56 12.73 -6.96
CA SER A 475 -22.38 12.58 -8.17
C SER A 475 -22.28 13.82 -9.04
N ASP A 476 -22.38 13.65 -10.36
CA ASP A 476 -22.81 14.74 -11.22
C ASP A 476 -24.34 14.81 -11.28
N ILE A 477 -24.88 15.83 -11.96
CA ILE A 477 -26.33 16.05 -12.05
C ILE A 477 -27.03 14.90 -12.79
N LYS A 478 -26.38 14.29 -13.78
CA LYS A 478 -26.92 13.14 -14.52
C LYS A 478 -27.08 11.94 -13.57
N GLY A 479 -26.09 11.68 -12.73
CA GLY A 479 -26.05 10.61 -11.76
C GLY A 479 -27.13 10.71 -10.68
N LEU A 480 -27.54 11.91 -10.28
CA LEU A 480 -28.57 12.12 -9.24
C LEU A 480 -29.87 11.38 -9.58
N SER A 481 -30.27 11.38 -10.85
CA SER A 481 -31.51 10.74 -11.31
C SER A 481 -31.56 9.23 -11.05
N LYS A 482 -30.40 8.56 -10.94
CA LYS A 482 -30.31 7.11 -10.71
C LYS A 482 -30.73 6.71 -9.30
N LYS A 483 -30.54 7.60 -8.32
CA LYS A 483 -30.71 7.31 -6.88
C LYS A 483 -31.48 8.40 -6.11
N ALA A 484 -32.22 9.27 -6.82
CA ALA A 484 -32.89 10.42 -6.22
C ALA A 484 -33.83 10.06 -5.06
N SER A 485 -34.55 8.94 -5.12
CA SER A 485 -35.46 8.49 -4.05
C SER A 485 -34.75 8.08 -2.77
N GLU A 486 -33.44 7.84 -2.83
CA GLU A 486 -32.62 7.45 -1.67
C GLU A 486 -31.91 8.65 -1.03
N LEU A 487 -31.89 9.80 -1.70
CA LEU A 487 -31.21 11.02 -1.27
C LEU A 487 -32.22 12.05 -0.72
N LYS A 488 -31.77 12.91 0.20
CA LYS A 488 -32.54 14.04 0.75
C LYS A 488 -32.07 15.38 0.18
N ALA A 489 -30.77 15.53 -0.03
CA ALA A 489 -30.18 16.80 -0.45
C ALA A 489 -28.96 16.65 -1.37
N VAL A 490 -28.68 17.72 -2.10
CA VAL A 490 -27.51 17.88 -2.96
C VAL A 490 -26.69 19.05 -2.43
N ILE A 491 -25.40 18.83 -2.23
CA ILE A 491 -24.44 19.83 -1.76
C ILE A 491 -23.69 20.38 -2.97
N ASN A 492 -23.79 21.69 -3.16
CA ASN A 492 -23.06 22.42 -4.18
C ASN A 492 -21.72 22.93 -3.60
N PRO A 493 -20.55 22.49 -4.09
CA PRO A 493 -19.25 22.95 -3.59
C PRO A 493 -18.85 24.34 -4.13
N GLY A 494 -19.81 25.14 -4.60
CA GLY A 494 -19.57 26.46 -5.22
C GLY A 494 -19.63 26.47 -6.76
N LEU A 495 -20.24 25.46 -7.38
CA LEU A 495 -20.45 25.44 -8.83
C LEU A 495 -21.50 26.47 -9.26
N LYS A 496 -21.28 27.08 -10.43
CA LYS A 496 -22.22 28.01 -11.06
C LYS A 496 -23.31 27.23 -11.82
N LEU A 497 -24.31 26.76 -11.07
CA LEU A 497 -25.44 26.02 -11.63
C LEU A 497 -26.37 26.93 -12.43
N SER A 498 -26.69 26.52 -13.66
CA SER A 498 -27.72 27.11 -14.51
C SER A 498 -29.13 26.89 -13.94
N GLU A 499 -30.10 27.67 -14.40
CA GLU A 499 -31.50 27.49 -13.97
C GLU A 499 -32.06 26.12 -14.35
N ASN A 500 -31.61 25.56 -15.49
CA ASN A 500 -31.99 24.22 -15.89
C ASN A 500 -31.47 23.16 -14.91
N GLU A 501 -30.21 23.25 -14.52
CA GLU A 501 -29.60 22.35 -13.52
C GLU A 501 -30.30 22.46 -12.17
N ARG A 502 -30.58 23.68 -11.72
CA ARG A 502 -31.37 23.92 -10.49
C ARG A 502 -32.79 23.37 -10.61
N SER A 503 -33.42 23.47 -11.78
CA SER A 503 -34.74 22.87 -12.03
C SER A 503 -34.68 21.35 -11.92
N VAL A 504 -33.70 20.70 -12.56
CA VAL A 504 -33.52 19.24 -12.49
C VAL A 504 -33.41 18.77 -11.05
N ILE A 505 -32.60 19.44 -10.21
CA ILE A 505 -32.45 19.09 -8.79
C ILE A 505 -33.79 19.21 -8.04
N ARG A 506 -34.56 20.28 -8.29
CA ARG A 506 -35.89 20.47 -7.68
C ARG A 506 -36.91 19.44 -8.18
N ASP A 507 -36.88 19.11 -9.47
CA ASP A 507 -37.80 18.15 -10.09
C ASP A 507 -37.53 16.72 -9.58
N LEU A 508 -36.30 16.42 -9.17
CA LEU A 508 -35.92 15.19 -8.46
C LEU A 508 -36.35 15.19 -6.98
N GLY A 509 -36.90 16.31 -6.46
CA GLY A 509 -37.34 16.44 -5.07
C GLY A 509 -36.21 16.66 -4.06
N LEU A 510 -35.01 17.01 -4.53
CA LEU A 510 -33.82 17.14 -3.68
C LEU A 510 -33.65 18.59 -3.19
N ILE A 511 -33.27 18.75 -1.93
CA ILE A 511 -32.94 20.05 -1.36
C ILE A 511 -31.53 20.45 -1.82
N LEU A 512 -31.38 21.62 -2.45
CA LEU A 512 -30.06 22.17 -2.74
C LEU A 512 -29.50 22.88 -1.49
N ILE A 513 -28.27 22.55 -1.13
CA ILE A 513 -27.51 23.13 -0.02
C ILE A 513 -26.23 23.70 -0.58
N GLU A 514 -25.94 24.98 -0.30
CA GLU A 514 -24.67 25.59 -0.68
C GLU A 514 -23.59 25.26 0.37
N ALA A 515 -22.31 25.22 -0.04
CA ALA A 515 -21.18 24.82 0.79
C ALA A 515 -21.15 25.50 2.17
N GLU A 516 -21.49 26.78 2.22
CA GLU A 516 -21.44 27.62 3.43
C GLU A 516 -22.53 27.27 4.45
N GLU A 517 -23.57 26.54 4.04
CA GLU A 517 -24.61 26.05 4.94
C GLU A 517 -24.18 24.79 5.71
N ILE A 518 -23.10 24.11 5.27
CA ILE A 518 -22.55 22.93 5.95
C ILE A 518 -21.67 23.40 7.12
N THR A 519 -22.26 23.41 8.32
CA THR A 519 -21.62 23.92 9.54
C THR A 519 -21.12 22.78 10.44
N THR A 520 -21.92 22.33 11.40
CA THR A 520 -21.54 21.29 12.36
C THR A 520 -22.44 20.04 12.20
N PRO A 521 -21.96 18.85 12.62
CA PRO A 521 -22.79 17.64 12.64
C PRO A 521 -24.11 17.84 13.40
N ALA A 522 -24.10 18.56 14.52
CA ALA A 522 -25.30 18.84 15.32
C ALA A 522 -26.34 19.70 14.56
N ALA A 523 -25.90 20.74 13.85
CA ALA A 523 -26.80 21.58 13.07
C ALA A 523 -27.42 20.82 11.87
N MET A 524 -26.63 19.95 11.23
CA MET A 524 -27.14 19.10 10.15
C MET A 524 -28.04 17.98 10.66
N GLU A 525 -27.82 17.47 11.88
CA GLU A 525 -28.73 16.53 12.53
C GLU A 525 -30.09 17.16 12.86
N GLU A 526 -30.13 18.44 13.25
CA GLU A 526 -31.39 19.16 13.45
C GLU A 526 -32.18 19.33 12.14
N ARG A 527 -31.48 19.66 11.03
CA ARG A 527 -32.10 19.87 9.72
C ARG A 527 -32.45 18.55 9.00
N PHE A 528 -31.61 17.53 9.16
CA PHE A 528 -31.73 16.22 8.52
C PHE A 528 -31.50 15.10 9.55
N PRO A 529 -32.49 14.79 10.39
CA PRO A 529 -32.32 13.80 11.45
C PRO A 529 -31.93 12.42 10.92
N SER A 530 -30.86 11.88 11.49
CA SER A 530 -30.38 10.52 11.31
C SER A 530 -30.66 9.63 12.54
N GLY A 531 -30.88 10.25 13.70
CA GLY A 531 -31.01 9.60 15.00
C GLY A 531 -29.66 9.29 15.65
N ILE A 532 -28.55 9.86 15.16
CA ILE A 532 -27.19 9.52 15.61
C ILE A 532 -26.49 10.77 16.13
N ARG A 533 -25.89 10.67 17.33
CA ARG A 533 -25.14 11.77 17.96
C ARG A 533 -23.93 11.24 18.74
N TRP A 534 -22.79 11.91 18.63
CA TRP A 534 -21.57 11.60 19.38
C TRP A 534 -21.30 12.65 20.46
N GLU A 535 -20.99 12.19 21.67
CA GLU A 535 -20.54 13.02 22.79
C GLU A 535 -19.28 12.39 23.41
N GLY A 536 -18.11 12.85 23.02
CA GLY A 536 -16.83 12.33 23.52
C GLY A 536 -15.65 13.20 23.13
N ASP A 537 -14.45 12.68 23.33
CA ASP A 537 -13.23 13.25 22.77
C ASP A 537 -13.14 12.97 21.25
N GLY A 538 -12.50 13.87 20.52
CA GLY A 538 -12.29 13.73 19.06
C GLY A 538 -13.57 13.60 18.21
N ASP A 539 -13.37 13.17 16.97
CA ASP A 539 -14.41 13.03 15.94
C ASP A 539 -14.47 11.57 15.46
N LEU A 540 -15.68 11.03 15.32
CA LEU A 540 -15.90 9.72 14.71
C LEU A 540 -16.25 9.83 13.23
N MET A 541 -15.84 8.82 12.45
CA MET A 541 -16.35 8.59 11.10
C MET A 541 -17.55 7.64 11.14
N PHE A 542 -18.55 7.87 10.29
CA PHE A 542 -19.78 7.08 10.26
C PHE A 542 -20.06 6.41 8.91
N MET A 543 -20.64 5.21 8.96
CA MET A 543 -21.31 4.56 7.83
C MET A 543 -22.64 3.98 8.31
N ARG A 544 -23.67 4.03 7.45
CA ARG A 544 -24.97 3.40 7.72
C ARG A 544 -25.31 2.39 6.64
N ARG A 545 -25.85 1.25 7.08
CA ARG A 545 -26.31 0.17 6.21
C ARG A 545 -27.75 -0.22 6.53
N ARG A 546 -28.52 -0.56 5.49
CA ARG A 546 -29.85 -1.17 5.60
C ARG A 546 -29.72 -2.63 5.19
N LEU A 547 -29.82 -3.54 6.14
CA LEU A 547 -29.76 -4.98 5.88
C LEU A 547 -31.01 -5.45 5.12
N ASP A 548 -30.91 -6.60 4.45
CA ASP A 548 -32.01 -7.19 3.66
C ASP A 548 -33.26 -7.51 4.49
N ASN A 549 -33.09 -7.71 5.80
CA ASN A 549 -34.19 -7.91 6.75
C ASN A 549 -34.84 -6.59 7.23
N GLY A 550 -34.44 -5.45 6.66
CA GLY A 550 -34.97 -4.11 6.96
C GLY A 550 -34.33 -3.40 8.15
N ARG A 551 -33.47 -4.07 8.94
CA ARG A 551 -32.76 -3.46 10.07
C ARG A 551 -31.68 -2.49 9.61
N SER A 552 -31.45 -1.44 10.40
CA SER A 552 -30.34 -0.50 10.22
C SER A 552 -29.14 -0.93 11.05
N VAL A 553 -27.96 -0.76 10.49
CA VAL A 553 -26.67 -0.89 11.17
C VAL A 553 -25.96 0.45 11.08
N VAL A 554 -25.41 0.89 12.21
CA VAL A 554 -24.51 2.04 12.28
C VAL A 554 -23.11 1.50 12.52
N ILE A 555 -22.16 1.99 11.74
CA ILE A 555 -20.74 1.73 11.91
C ILE A 555 -20.09 3.05 12.31
N ALA A 556 -19.32 3.03 13.40
CA ALA A 556 -18.53 4.18 13.86
C ALA A 556 -17.06 3.77 13.98
N GLY A 557 -16.15 4.64 13.58
CA GLY A 557 -14.72 4.37 13.62
C GLY A 557 -13.89 5.55 14.10
N ASN A 558 -12.85 5.26 14.89
CA ASN A 558 -11.75 6.20 15.14
C ASN A 558 -10.75 6.07 14.00
N ILE A 559 -10.90 6.88 12.95
CA ILE A 559 -10.07 6.75 11.74
C ILE A 559 -9.00 7.84 11.67
N GLU A 560 -9.35 9.07 12.03
CA GLU A 560 -8.49 10.22 11.80
C GLU A 560 -7.46 10.41 12.92
N GLN A 561 -7.72 9.87 14.13
CA GLN A 561 -6.92 10.13 15.32
C GLN A 561 -5.99 8.98 15.70
N GLU A 562 -4.89 9.34 16.36
CA GLU A 562 -3.92 8.41 16.94
C GLU A 562 -4.32 7.93 18.33
N GLU A 563 -4.89 8.85 19.10
CA GLU A 563 -5.32 8.60 20.47
C GLU A 563 -6.56 7.72 20.51
N THR A 564 -6.72 7.02 21.62
CA THR A 564 -7.94 6.27 21.91
C THR A 564 -9.06 7.25 22.19
N LEU A 565 -10.19 7.10 21.50
CA LEU A 565 -11.37 7.91 21.74
C LEU A 565 -12.29 7.25 22.77
N THR A 566 -12.85 8.05 23.66
CA THR A 566 -13.78 7.67 24.71
C THR A 566 -14.98 8.63 24.75
N GLY A 567 -16.17 8.07 24.91
CA GLY A 567 -17.39 8.87 24.95
C GLY A 567 -18.66 8.04 24.81
N THR A 568 -19.77 8.72 24.55
CA THR A 568 -21.08 8.09 24.37
C THR A 568 -21.59 8.34 22.96
N LEU A 569 -21.83 7.26 22.22
CA LEU A 569 -22.56 7.27 20.96
C LEU A 569 -24.05 7.06 21.24
N TRP A 570 -24.88 7.97 20.78
CA TRP A 570 -26.33 7.92 20.89
C TRP A 570 -26.93 7.45 19.56
N ILE A 571 -27.76 6.40 19.58
CA ILE A 571 -28.49 5.91 18.41
C ILE A 571 -29.96 5.77 18.79
N ASN A 572 -30.83 6.61 18.23
CA ASN A 572 -32.27 6.69 18.56
C ASN A 572 -32.49 6.73 20.08
N ASP A 573 -31.81 7.67 20.74
CA ASP A 573 -31.81 7.90 22.20
C ASP A 573 -31.24 6.75 23.07
N CYS A 574 -30.70 5.69 22.46
CA CYS A 574 -29.96 4.65 23.17
C CYS A 574 -28.49 5.05 23.32
N ALA A 575 -28.00 5.06 24.56
CA ALA A 575 -26.61 5.40 24.88
C ALA A 575 -25.70 4.17 24.77
N HIS A 576 -24.61 4.30 24.02
CA HIS A 576 -23.55 3.32 23.90
C HIS A 576 -22.23 3.96 24.35
N PRO A 577 -21.76 3.68 25.59
CA PRO A 577 -20.42 4.05 26.01
C PRO A 577 -19.39 3.25 25.21
N ILE A 578 -18.43 3.92 24.58
CA ILE A 578 -17.45 3.27 23.72
C ILE A 578 -16.03 3.77 23.99
N GLU A 579 -15.08 2.85 23.81
CA GLU A 579 -13.66 3.11 23.67
C GLU A 579 -13.19 2.58 22.31
N LEU A 580 -12.62 3.44 21.46
CA LEU A 580 -12.12 3.06 20.13
C LEU A 580 -10.68 3.51 19.93
N THR A 581 -9.80 2.56 19.65
CA THR A 581 -8.42 2.87 19.27
C THR A 581 -8.32 3.26 17.81
N SER A 582 -7.19 3.87 17.46
CA SER A 582 -6.86 4.24 16.08
C SER A 582 -7.09 3.09 15.10
N GLY A 583 -7.93 3.31 14.09
CA GLY A 583 -8.32 2.34 13.05
C GLY A 583 -9.35 1.31 13.48
N GLU A 584 -9.93 1.42 14.65
CA GLU A 584 -10.94 0.46 15.12
C GLU A 584 -12.34 0.84 14.65
N LEU A 585 -13.10 -0.16 14.22
CA LEU A 585 -14.52 -0.05 13.86
C LEU A 585 -15.42 -0.72 14.89
N ALA A 586 -16.48 -0.02 15.29
CA ALA A 586 -17.59 -0.54 16.07
C ALA A 586 -18.87 -0.59 15.25
N PHE A 587 -19.63 -1.66 15.45
CA PHE A 587 -20.90 -1.92 14.76
C PHE A 587 -22.04 -1.87 15.78
N PHE A 588 -23.20 -1.31 15.42
CA PHE A 588 -24.35 -1.16 16.34
C PHE A 588 -25.68 -1.58 15.70
N GLY A 589 -26.52 -2.26 16.49
CA GLY A 589 -27.91 -2.62 16.16
C GLY A 589 -28.31 -3.99 16.70
N ASP A 590 -29.14 -4.04 17.75
CA ASP A 590 -29.81 -5.17 18.48
C ASP A 590 -29.01 -6.48 18.77
N THR A 591 -28.26 -7.02 17.80
CA THR A 591 -27.39 -8.20 17.95
C THR A 591 -25.94 -7.97 17.49
N PHE A 592 -25.59 -6.74 17.11
CA PHE A 592 -24.35 -6.41 16.38
C PHE A 592 -23.33 -5.58 17.16
N ASP A 593 -23.61 -5.23 18.42
CA ASP A 593 -22.75 -4.36 19.22
C ASP A 593 -21.38 -5.01 19.48
N THR A 594 -20.31 -4.37 19.00
CA THR A 594 -18.91 -4.84 19.14
C THR A 594 -18.03 -3.91 19.97
N CYS A 595 -18.60 -2.89 20.63
CA CYS A 595 -17.83 -1.89 21.36
C CYS A 595 -17.20 -2.45 22.65
N ARG A 596 -16.04 -1.92 23.00
CA ARG A 596 -15.43 -2.13 24.32
C ARG A 596 -15.89 -1.07 25.30
N GLU A 597 -16.13 -1.47 26.54
CA GLU A 597 -16.28 -0.54 27.66
C GLU A 597 -14.90 -0.03 28.10
N PRO A 598 -14.75 1.27 28.41
CA PRO A 598 -13.50 1.83 28.92
C PRO A 598 -13.03 1.16 30.23
N LEU A 599 -11.74 0.84 30.33
CA LEU A 599 -11.14 0.32 31.58
C LEU A 599 -10.76 1.46 32.53
N ALA A 600 -11.73 2.00 33.26
CA ALA A 600 -11.47 3.05 34.28
C ALA A 600 -11.26 2.48 35.70
N ASP A 601 -10.35 3.08 36.46
CA ASP A 601 -10.22 3.03 37.94
C ASP A 601 -10.01 1.66 38.63
N ALA A 602 -9.65 0.59 37.92
CA ALA A 602 -9.35 -0.70 38.55
C ALA A 602 -7.92 -0.77 39.17
N PRO A 603 -7.73 -1.48 40.30
CA PRO A 603 -6.43 -1.64 40.96
C PRO A 603 -5.40 -2.29 40.02
N LYS A 604 -4.18 -1.76 40.00
CA LYS A 604 -3.09 -2.25 39.14
C LYS A 604 -2.01 -2.96 39.96
N GLN A 605 -1.50 -4.07 39.44
CA GLN A 605 -0.30 -4.75 39.94
C GLN A 605 0.75 -4.85 38.83
N TYR A 606 1.86 -4.10 38.95
CA TYR A 606 2.93 -4.06 37.95
C TYR A 606 3.85 -5.28 37.99
N LEU A 607 4.43 -5.64 36.83
CA LEU A 607 5.38 -6.74 36.69
C LEU A 607 6.83 -6.21 36.76
N ASP A 608 7.31 -5.93 37.98
CA ASP A 608 8.54 -5.13 38.20
C ASP A 608 9.86 -5.93 38.18
N ALA A 609 9.83 -7.26 38.03
CA ALA A 609 11.01 -8.11 38.04
C ALA A 609 11.09 -9.00 36.78
N CYS A 610 11.84 -8.53 35.77
CA CYS A 610 12.16 -9.34 34.60
C CYS A 610 13.36 -10.27 34.92
N VAL A 611 13.19 -11.57 34.64
CA VAL A 611 14.26 -12.60 34.61
C VAL A 611 14.90 -12.63 33.20
N PRO A 612 15.89 -13.49 32.84
CA PRO A 612 16.64 -13.28 31.60
C PRO A 612 15.72 -13.31 30.37
N VAL A 613 16.09 -12.55 29.35
CA VAL A 613 15.36 -12.55 28.08
C VAL A 613 15.91 -13.63 27.15
N ILE A 614 15.07 -14.08 26.21
CA ILE A 614 15.49 -14.96 25.12
C ILE A 614 15.20 -14.25 23.80
N TYR A 615 16.26 -14.01 23.02
CA TYR A 615 16.13 -13.53 21.64
C TYR A 615 15.85 -14.72 20.72
N ASP A 616 14.92 -14.57 19.79
CA ASP A 616 14.56 -15.65 18.89
C ASP A 616 15.57 -15.87 17.75
N LYS A 617 16.40 -14.85 17.45
CA LYS A 617 17.41 -14.91 16.39
C LYS A 617 18.68 -14.11 16.75
N PRO A 618 19.82 -14.41 16.11
CA PRO A 618 21.02 -13.57 16.20
C PRO A 618 20.75 -12.16 15.65
N ASN A 619 21.55 -11.20 16.10
CA ASN A 619 21.50 -9.85 15.57
C ASN A 619 22.09 -9.83 14.15
N ILE A 620 21.46 -9.11 13.22
CA ILE A 620 21.91 -8.98 11.82
C ILE A 620 22.13 -7.50 11.52
N VAL A 621 23.33 -7.17 11.08
CA VAL A 621 23.79 -5.79 10.87
C VAL A 621 24.10 -5.60 9.40
N PRO A 622 23.33 -4.79 8.65
CA PRO A 622 23.66 -4.47 7.27
C PRO A 622 24.93 -3.61 7.19
N LEU A 623 25.80 -3.93 6.24
CA LEU A 623 27.05 -3.22 5.94
C LEU A 623 27.04 -2.72 4.49
N MET A 624 27.41 -1.47 4.24
CA MET A 624 27.32 -0.86 2.90
C MET A 624 28.61 -0.22 2.35
N ARG A 625 29.56 0.26 3.18
CA ARG A 625 30.98 0.59 2.86
C ARG A 625 31.58 1.48 3.97
N TRP A 626 32.87 1.34 4.31
CA TRP A 626 33.58 2.23 5.22
C TRP A 626 35.02 2.50 4.76
N GLU A 627 35.53 3.73 4.83
CA GLU A 627 36.99 4.00 4.97
C GLU A 627 37.28 5.43 5.45
N GLY A 628 38.27 5.55 6.34
CA GLY A 628 39.12 6.74 6.36
C GLY A 628 40.22 6.71 7.42
N GLU A 629 41.44 7.12 7.04
CA GLU A 629 42.24 8.00 7.91
C GLU A 629 42.46 9.39 7.29
N ASP A 630 42.22 9.65 5.99
CA ASP A 630 42.41 11.00 5.42
C ASP A 630 41.59 11.40 4.17
N GLY A 631 40.43 10.80 3.87
CA GLY A 631 39.74 11.19 2.61
C GLY A 631 38.29 10.76 2.39
N ARG A 632 37.48 10.77 3.45
CA ARG A 632 35.99 10.71 3.58
C ARG A 632 35.15 9.74 2.73
N GLY A 633 34.37 8.93 3.44
CA GLY A 633 33.09 8.29 3.05
C GLY A 633 32.77 7.11 3.97
N PHE A 634 31.77 7.25 4.87
CA PHE A 634 31.37 6.24 5.86
C PHE A 634 29.88 5.90 5.71
N SER A 635 29.48 4.62 5.71
CA SER A 635 28.07 4.23 5.84
C SER A 635 27.89 2.91 6.62
N LEU A 636 27.29 3.01 7.81
CA LEU A 636 26.33 2.01 8.25
C LEU A 636 24.94 2.55 7.89
N LEU A 637 24.12 1.70 7.26
CA LEU A 637 22.67 1.86 7.01
C LEU A 637 22.25 2.71 5.80
N GLN A 638 22.03 2.04 4.68
CA GLN A 638 20.72 1.75 4.07
C GLN A 638 21.08 0.98 2.79
N PRO A 639 20.46 -0.18 2.50
CA PRO A 639 20.65 -0.84 1.23
C PRO A 639 20.40 0.15 0.10
N GLN A 640 21.39 0.44 -0.73
CA GLN A 640 21.10 1.08 -2.01
C GLN A 640 20.32 0.04 -2.80
N ALA A 641 19.02 0.25 -3.04
CA ALA A 641 18.37 -0.37 -4.18
C ALA A 641 19.21 -0.02 -5.42
N ARG A 642 19.82 -1.05 -6.02
CA ARG A 642 20.49 -0.83 -7.29
C ARG A 642 19.44 -0.53 -8.34
N ILE A 643 19.86 0.23 -9.34
CA ILE A 643 19.10 0.42 -10.57
C ILE A 643 18.90 -0.96 -11.19
N SER A 644 17.67 -1.48 -11.15
CA SER A 644 17.29 -2.65 -11.92
C SER A 644 17.57 -2.39 -13.41
N PRO A 645 18.14 -3.35 -14.15
CA PRO A 645 18.31 -3.27 -15.61
C PRO A 645 17.01 -2.96 -16.38
N LEU A 646 15.83 -3.11 -15.75
CA LEU A 646 14.53 -2.73 -16.34
C LEU A 646 14.46 -1.29 -16.83
N LEU A 647 15.15 -0.35 -16.18
CA LEU A 647 15.17 1.05 -16.65
C LEU A 647 15.80 1.19 -18.04
N ALA A 648 16.73 0.31 -18.39
CA ALA A 648 17.34 0.30 -19.71
C ALA A 648 16.36 -0.19 -20.80
N ALA A 649 15.36 -1.00 -20.43
CA ALA A 649 14.32 -1.47 -21.34
C ALA A 649 13.23 -0.41 -21.62
N TYR A 650 13.01 0.53 -20.68
CA TYR A 650 12.02 1.60 -20.80
C TYR A 650 12.57 2.92 -21.41
N GLY A 651 13.76 2.91 -22.00
CA GLY A 651 14.28 4.06 -22.74
C GLY A 651 14.72 5.26 -21.88
N ALA A 652 14.83 5.09 -20.55
CA ALA A 652 15.53 6.05 -19.69
C ALA A 652 17.00 6.17 -20.12
N PRO A 653 17.65 7.34 -19.93
CA PRO A 653 19.03 7.53 -20.35
C PRO A 653 19.93 6.43 -19.80
N LYS A 654 20.96 6.09 -20.59
CA LYS A 654 21.97 5.06 -20.35
C LYS A 654 22.29 4.88 -18.86
N PRO A 655 22.58 3.64 -18.40
CA PRO A 655 23.02 3.40 -17.03
C PRO A 655 24.01 4.48 -16.65
N PHE A 656 23.82 5.08 -15.46
CA PHE A 656 24.76 5.99 -14.81
C PHE A 656 26.13 5.74 -15.42
N GLU A 657 26.70 6.73 -16.13
CA GLU A 657 28.11 6.65 -16.53
C GLU A 657 28.81 6.04 -15.34
N ALA A 658 29.26 4.79 -15.52
CA ALA A 658 29.80 3.95 -14.47
C ALA A 658 30.63 4.89 -13.63
N LEU A 659 30.28 5.05 -12.33
CA LEU A 659 30.96 5.96 -11.38
C LEU A 659 32.27 6.36 -12.02
N ASN A 660 32.42 7.59 -12.53
CA ASN A 660 33.51 7.92 -13.48
C ASN A 660 34.92 7.56 -12.94
N ASN A 661 35.01 7.14 -11.65
CA ASN A 661 35.90 6.07 -11.20
C ASN A 661 35.16 5.01 -10.35
N PRO A 662 35.04 3.72 -10.75
CA PRO A 662 34.66 2.65 -9.82
C PRO A 662 35.65 2.67 -8.64
N PRO A 663 35.22 2.39 -7.40
CA PRO A 663 36.10 2.48 -6.25
C PRO A 663 37.23 1.45 -6.37
N THR A 664 38.42 1.91 -6.76
CA THR A 664 39.63 1.08 -6.93
C THR A 664 40.28 0.68 -5.59
N LYS A 665 39.55 0.72 -4.47
CA LYS A 665 40.08 0.51 -3.11
C LYS A 665 39.43 -0.70 -2.45
N THR A 666 40.26 -1.55 -1.84
CA THR A 666 39.89 -2.64 -0.92
C THR A 666 38.96 -2.10 0.18
N PRO A 667 37.70 -2.54 0.25
CA PRO A 667 36.81 -2.00 1.27
C PRO A 667 37.12 -2.55 2.64
N ARG A 668 36.99 -1.68 3.64
CA ARG A 668 37.34 -1.93 5.03
C ARG A 668 36.15 -1.59 5.92
N PHE A 669 36.01 -2.31 7.02
CA PHE A 669 34.94 -2.12 8.00
C PHE A 669 35.61 -2.11 9.37
N PRO A 670 36.13 -0.96 9.82
CA PRO A 670 36.69 -0.85 11.15
C PRO A 670 35.55 -0.77 12.19
N PHE A 671 35.74 -1.43 13.31
CA PHE A 671 34.83 -1.42 14.45
C PHE A 671 35.62 -1.65 15.74
N ALA A 672 35.07 -1.19 16.86
CA ALA A 672 35.60 -1.49 18.18
C ALA A 672 34.85 -2.66 18.82
N ALA A 673 35.54 -3.46 19.63
CA ALA A 673 34.96 -4.50 20.46
C ALA A 673 35.21 -4.16 21.94
N GLU A 674 34.14 -4.00 22.72
CA GLU A 674 34.20 -3.78 24.17
C GLU A 674 34.52 -5.07 24.95
N ASP A 675 34.07 -6.19 24.39
CA ASP A 675 34.16 -7.54 24.93
C ASP A 675 34.68 -8.49 23.85
N SER A 676 35.31 -9.60 24.25
CA SER A 676 35.61 -10.69 23.31
C SER A 676 34.31 -11.36 22.85
N ILE A 677 34.11 -11.45 21.54
CA ILE A 677 32.92 -12.04 20.91
C ILE A 677 33.36 -13.28 20.14
N ARG A 678 32.61 -14.38 20.33
CA ARG A 678 32.85 -15.66 19.68
C ARG A 678 31.81 -15.91 18.59
N ASP A 679 32.21 -16.66 17.57
CA ASP A 679 31.35 -17.13 16.48
C ASP A 679 30.62 -16.01 15.73
N ALA A 680 31.24 -14.83 15.61
CA ALA A 680 30.72 -13.78 14.75
C ALA A 680 30.84 -14.21 13.29
N GLU A 681 29.88 -13.81 12.47
CA GLU A 681 29.80 -14.22 11.07
C GLU A 681 29.72 -13.00 10.17
N PHE A 682 30.52 -13.03 9.10
CA PHE A 682 30.41 -12.09 7.99
C PHE A 682 29.82 -12.82 6.78
N LEU A 683 28.77 -12.22 6.22
CA LEU A 683 27.96 -12.82 5.17
C LEU A 683 28.08 -12.00 3.90
N ILE A 684 28.36 -12.69 2.80
CA ILE A 684 28.54 -12.10 1.48
C ILE A 684 27.56 -12.74 0.52
N SER A 685 26.72 -11.94 -0.13
CA SER A 685 25.76 -12.45 -1.10
C SER A 685 26.46 -13.08 -2.31
N ASP A 686 25.98 -14.25 -2.72
CA ASP A 686 26.52 -14.98 -3.86
C ASP A 686 26.10 -14.36 -5.21
N ARG A 687 25.16 -13.40 -5.18
CA ARG A 687 24.47 -12.93 -6.39
C ARG A 687 25.34 -12.08 -7.31
N PHE A 688 26.39 -11.42 -6.80
CA PHE A 688 27.36 -10.65 -7.61
C PHE A 688 28.74 -10.45 -6.97
N VAL A 689 28.90 -10.75 -5.67
CA VAL A 689 30.10 -10.36 -4.92
C VAL A 689 31.13 -11.50 -4.84
N SER A 690 30.70 -12.75 -4.70
CA SER A 690 31.61 -13.89 -4.49
C SER A 690 32.61 -14.09 -5.64
N SER A 691 32.22 -13.81 -6.89
CA SER A 691 33.12 -13.94 -8.05
C SER A 691 34.22 -12.86 -8.12
N HIS A 692 34.07 -11.75 -7.38
CA HIS A 692 34.98 -10.61 -7.39
C HIS A 692 35.83 -10.51 -6.10
N ILE A 693 35.61 -11.38 -5.13
CA ILE A 693 36.37 -11.42 -3.89
C ILE A 693 37.48 -12.47 -3.99
N GLY A 694 38.71 -12.02 -3.82
CA GLY A 694 39.88 -12.89 -3.71
C GLY A 694 40.09 -13.40 -2.30
N ALA A 695 39.84 -12.55 -1.29
CA ALA A 695 39.97 -12.92 0.12
C ALA A 695 39.14 -12.00 1.03
N VAL A 696 38.68 -12.55 2.16
CA VAL A 696 38.13 -11.80 3.29
C VAL A 696 39.18 -11.81 4.39
N CYS A 697 39.53 -10.65 4.95
CA CYS A 697 40.55 -10.55 5.97
C CYS A 697 40.03 -9.86 7.23
N LEU A 698 40.34 -10.39 8.42
CA LEU A 698 40.19 -9.73 9.71
C LEU A 698 41.58 -9.33 10.23
N ASP A 699 41.80 -8.04 10.49
CA ASP A 699 43.09 -7.48 10.95
C ASP A 699 44.27 -7.89 10.06
N GLY A 700 44.01 -8.03 8.76
CA GLY A 700 44.99 -8.46 7.76
C GLY A 700 45.16 -9.97 7.62
N ALA A 701 44.61 -10.78 8.53
CA ALA A 701 44.62 -12.25 8.43
C ALA A 701 43.43 -12.75 7.60
N GLU A 702 43.70 -13.64 6.65
CA GLU A 702 42.69 -14.19 5.73
C GLU A 702 41.77 -15.21 6.43
N LEU A 703 40.46 -15.05 6.25
CA LEU A 703 39.42 -15.93 6.78
C LEU A 703 39.06 -17.02 5.78
N SER A 704 38.80 -18.23 6.27
CA SER A 704 38.31 -19.34 5.45
C SER A 704 36.78 -19.33 5.35
N VAL A 705 36.26 -19.78 4.21
CA VAL A 705 34.82 -20.03 4.04
C VAL A 705 34.39 -21.09 5.06
N SER A 706 33.40 -20.73 5.88
CA SER A 706 32.89 -21.55 6.97
C SER A 706 31.61 -22.29 6.61
N GLY A 707 30.89 -21.85 5.56
CA GLY A 707 29.68 -22.49 5.07
C GLY A 707 28.80 -21.54 4.26
N GLU A 708 27.52 -21.88 4.15
CA GLU A 708 26.49 -21.09 3.48
C GLU A 708 25.34 -20.78 4.44
N ALA A 709 24.67 -19.65 4.21
CA ALA A 709 23.47 -19.26 4.93
C ALA A 709 22.45 -18.62 3.99
N MET A 710 21.18 -18.73 4.37
CA MET A 710 20.09 -17.99 3.74
C MET A 710 19.71 -16.80 4.61
N ILE A 711 19.61 -15.62 4.01
CA ILE A 711 18.87 -14.49 4.58
C ILE A 711 17.75 -14.19 3.61
N PHE A 712 16.50 -14.34 4.06
CA PHE A 712 15.31 -14.41 3.18
C PHE A 712 15.49 -15.51 2.11
N ASP A 713 15.28 -15.19 0.83
CA ASP A 713 15.53 -16.12 -0.29
C ASP A 713 16.89 -15.87 -0.98
N ASP A 714 17.79 -15.07 -0.40
CA ASP A 714 19.16 -14.88 -0.91
C ASP A 714 20.16 -15.83 -0.24
N ARG A 715 21.06 -16.38 -1.05
CA ARG A 715 22.20 -17.20 -0.61
C ARG A 715 23.42 -16.33 -0.25
N TYR A 716 24.09 -16.69 0.83
CA TYR A 716 25.30 -16.03 1.32
C TYR A 716 26.40 -17.04 1.63
N THR A 717 27.60 -16.72 1.18
CA THR A 717 28.84 -17.31 1.68
C THR A 717 29.14 -16.77 3.08
N VAL A 718 29.47 -17.65 4.03
CA VAL A 718 29.69 -17.32 5.45
C VAL A 718 31.16 -17.43 5.82
N TYR A 719 31.68 -16.41 6.50
CA TYR A 719 33.01 -16.38 7.11
C TYR A 719 32.86 -16.20 8.62
N ARG A 720 33.21 -17.21 9.41
CA ARG A 720 33.15 -17.17 10.87
C ARG A 720 34.48 -16.73 11.46
N PHE A 721 34.44 -15.88 12.48
CA PHE A 721 35.62 -15.36 13.16
C PHE A 721 35.31 -15.00 14.61
N ASP A 722 36.38 -14.93 15.40
CA ASP A 722 36.34 -14.44 16.78
C ASP A 722 37.07 -13.08 16.85
N ILE A 723 36.61 -12.20 17.72
CA ILE A 723 37.25 -10.91 18.01
C ILE A 723 37.54 -10.82 19.49
N GLU A 724 38.72 -10.29 19.81
CA GLU A 724 39.10 -9.96 21.18
C GLU A 724 38.68 -8.51 21.47
N LYS A 725 38.91 -8.04 22.70
CA LYS A 725 38.66 -6.64 23.04
C LYS A 725 39.67 -5.72 22.35
N GLY A 726 39.21 -4.71 21.60
CA GLY A 726 40.07 -3.74 20.92
C GLY A 726 39.48 -3.21 19.63
N ASP A 727 40.32 -2.52 18.85
CA ASP A 727 39.97 -2.06 17.51
C ASP A 727 40.27 -3.15 16.48
N HIS A 728 39.33 -3.38 15.58
CA HIS A 728 39.41 -4.41 14.55
C HIS A 728 39.03 -3.85 13.18
N VAL A 729 39.52 -4.48 12.12
CA VAL A 729 39.18 -4.13 10.74
C VAL A 729 38.91 -5.39 9.93
N LEU A 730 37.65 -5.54 9.48
CA LEU A 730 37.29 -6.51 8.45
C LEU A 730 37.52 -5.89 7.06
N SER A 731 38.09 -6.61 6.11
CA SER A 731 38.41 -6.08 4.77
C SER A 731 38.23 -7.10 3.67
N LEU A 732 37.96 -6.62 2.45
CA LEU A 732 37.72 -7.45 1.28
C LEU A 732 38.78 -7.18 0.20
N ARG A 733 39.64 -8.16 -0.03
CA ARG A 733 40.61 -8.15 -1.12
C ARG A 733 39.88 -8.55 -2.40
N LEU A 734 39.85 -7.63 -3.36
CA LEU A 734 39.14 -7.84 -4.62
C LEU A 734 40.05 -8.46 -5.69
N THR A 735 39.47 -9.25 -6.59
CA THR A 735 40.14 -9.77 -7.80
C THR A 735 39.98 -8.83 -9.00
N SER A 736 39.17 -7.78 -8.87
CA SER A 736 38.86 -6.78 -9.90
C SER A 736 38.85 -5.38 -9.29
N ASP A 737 39.27 -4.37 -10.05
CA ASP A 737 39.19 -2.96 -9.67
C ASP A 737 37.75 -2.40 -9.72
N VAL A 738 36.83 -3.20 -10.25
CA VAL A 738 35.40 -2.90 -10.32
C VAL A 738 34.66 -3.80 -9.33
N TRP A 739 34.13 -3.21 -8.27
CA TRP A 739 33.19 -3.84 -7.36
C TRP A 739 31.99 -2.92 -7.09
N THR A 740 30.82 -3.51 -7.10
CA THR A 740 29.56 -2.91 -6.67
C THR A 740 29.14 -3.52 -5.33
N PRO A 741 28.94 -2.73 -4.25
CA PRO A 741 28.49 -3.28 -2.97
C PRO A 741 27.08 -3.84 -3.12
N ASP A 742 26.88 -5.12 -2.83
CA ASP A 742 25.56 -5.69 -2.53
C ASP A 742 25.39 -5.77 -1.00
N LEU A 743 24.24 -6.29 -0.56
CA LEU A 743 23.93 -6.60 0.82
C LEU A 743 25.04 -7.45 1.47
N LEU A 744 25.82 -6.85 2.36
CA LEU A 744 26.78 -7.51 3.24
C LEU A 744 26.23 -7.47 4.67
N TYR A 745 26.46 -8.51 5.46
CA TYR A 745 25.97 -8.54 6.84
C TYR A 745 27.03 -8.99 7.84
N LEU A 746 26.99 -8.41 9.04
CA LEU A 746 27.49 -9.07 10.24
C LEU A 746 26.33 -9.75 10.97
N ARG A 747 26.54 -10.99 11.39
CA ARG A 747 25.58 -11.76 12.17
C ARG A 747 26.24 -12.34 13.40
N GLY A 748 25.53 -12.33 14.53
CA GLY A 748 26.01 -13.01 15.74
C GLY A 748 25.22 -12.64 17.00
N ASP A 749 25.67 -13.19 18.13
CA ASP A 749 25.08 -12.93 19.45
C ASP A 749 25.80 -11.79 20.17
N PHE A 750 25.72 -10.59 19.59
CA PHE A 750 26.34 -9.37 20.14
C PHE A 750 25.39 -8.18 20.10
N GLY A 751 25.57 -7.27 21.06
CA GLY A 751 24.97 -5.95 21.08
C GLY A 751 25.81 -4.94 20.30
N ILE A 752 25.17 -3.86 19.86
CA ILE A 752 25.77 -2.84 19.00
C ILE A 752 25.46 -1.46 19.57
N GLU A 753 26.48 -0.62 19.61
CA GLU A 753 26.35 0.81 19.79
C GLU A 753 26.88 1.51 18.53
N VAL A 754 26.11 2.47 18.02
CA VAL A 754 26.51 3.30 16.87
C VAL A 754 26.54 4.76 17.32
N LYS A 755 27.71 5.39 17.23
CA LYS A 755 27.88 6.83 17.49
C LYS A 755 28.08 7.57 16.19
N THR A 756 27.12 8.39 15.81
CA THR A 756 27.17 9.21 14.60
C THR A 756 27.53 10.66 14.91
N SER A 757 28.27 11.32 14.02
CA SER A 757 28.51 12.77 14.07
C SER A 757 28.53 13.41 12.68
N GLY A 758 28.35 14.72 12.62
CA GLY A 758 28.28 15.52 11.38
C GLY A 758 26.87 15.70 10.83
N ASN A 759 26.75 16.46 9.73
CA ASN A 759 25.48 16.60 9.03
C ASN A 759 25.21 15.33 8.20
N PRO A 760 23.97 14.82 8.17
CA PRO A 760 23.64 13.72 7.28
C PRO A 760 23.83 14.13 5.82
N ILE A 761 24.52 13.28 5.07
CA ILE A 761 24.70 13.40 3.62
C ILE A 761 23.56 12.63 2.98
N TYR A 762 22.72 13.35 2.23
CA TYR A 762 21.65 12.77 1.45
C TYR A 762 22.15 12.52 0.02
N TYR A 763 22.22 11.26 -0.38
CA TYR A 763 22.45 10.90 -1.78
C TYR A 763 21.10 10.69 -2.47
N GLY A 764 20.90 11.25 -3.66
CA GLY A 764 19.75 10.91 -4.51
C GLY A 764 20.12 9.79 -5.48
N SER A 765 19.43 8.65 -5.40
CA SER A 765 19.42 7.66 -6.49
C SER A 765 18.36 8.04 -7.55
N VAL A 766 18.33 7.32 -8.68
CA VAL A 766 17.42 7.57 -9.83
C VAL A 766 15.93 7.54 -9.45
N TYR A 767 15.60 6.99 -8.27
CA TYR A 767 14.24 6.91 -7.74
C TYR A 767 14.04 7.74 -6.47
N SER A 768 14.84 8.80 -6.29
CA SER A 768 14.82 9.69 -5.12
C SER A 768 14.95 8.95 -3.79
N MET A 769 15.70 7.83 -3.74
CA MET A 769 16.11 7.29 -2.44
C MET A 769 17.13 8.24 -1.81
N GLN A 770 16.70 9.17 -0.95
CA GLN A 770 17.55 9.84 0.03
C GLN A 770 18.16 8.82 1.01
N ASN A 771 19.32 8.28 0.67
CA ASN A 771 20.10 7.47 1.61
C ASN A 771 20.60 8.40 2.72
N TYR A 772 20.20 8.14 3.96
CA TYR A 772 20.69 8.86 5.14
C TYR A 772 22.08 8.33 5.50
N VAL A 773 23.12 9.10 5.18
CA VAL A 773 24.49 8.69 5.47
C VAL A 773 25.13 9.70 6.44
N PRO A 774 25.39 9.34 7.71
CA PRO A 774 26.10 10.25 8.60
C PRO A 774 27.52 10.50 8.09
N GLU A 775 28.04 11.72 8.27
CA GLU A 775 29.41 12.05 7.87
C GLU A 775 30.46 11.19 8.60
N TYR A 776 30.15 10.69 9.80
CA TYR A 776 30.95 9.74 10.59
C TYR A 776 30.05 8.81 11.42
N ALA A 777 30.44 7.54 11.60
CA ALA A 777 29.68 6.54 12.37
C ALA A 777 30.54 5.47 13.09
N GLN A 778 30.97 5.71 14.32
CA GLN A 778 31.70 4.67 15.06
C GLN A 778 30.79 3.49 15.46
N VAL A 779 31.19 2.27 15.14
CA VAL A 779 30.51 1.03 15.56
C VAL A 779 31.29 0.35 16.66
N THR A 780 30.56 0.01 17.73
CA THR A 780 31.09 -0.76 18.84
C THR A 780 30.26 -2.02 19.03
N LEU A 781 30.92 -3.18 19.03
CA LEU A 781 30.33 -4.48 19.36
C LEU A 781 30.59 -4.80 20.83
N SER A 782 29.61 -5.39 21.50
CA SER A 782 29.71 -5.80 22.91
C SER A 782 28.89 -7.05 23.17
N LYS A 783 29.05 -7.68 24.34
CA LYS A 783 28.21 -8.82 24.71
C LYS A 783 26.73 -8.43 24.69
N ARG A 784 25.89 -9.28 24.08
CA ARG A 784 24.47 -9.02 24.00
C ARG A 784 23.83 -9.00 25.40
N PRO A 785 22.96 -8.03 25.73
CA PRO A 785 22.33 -7.97 27.04
C PRO A 785 21.45 -9.20 27.31
N SER A 786 21.74 -9.95 28.38
CA SER A 786 20.92 -11.09 28.84
C SER A 786 19.70 -10.69 29.67
N VAL A 787 19.62 -9.41 30.05
CA VAL A 787 18.48 -8.79 30.74
C VAL A 787 18.22 -7.47 30.04
N LEU A 788 16.96 -7.22 29.68
CA LEU A 788 16.50 -5.95 29.12
C LEU A 788 15.60 -5.25 30.12
N LYS A 789 15.66 -3.92 30.12
CA LYS A 789 14.69 -3.07 30.80
C LYS A 789 13.32 -3.19 30.15
N THR A 790 12.28 -3.06 30.96
CA THR A 790 10.86 -3.19 30.58
C THR A 790 10.14 -1.85 30.46
N ASP A 791 10.88 -0.74 30.55
CA ASP A 791 10.45 0.65 30.42
C ASP A 791 11.32 1.42 29.41
N MET A 792 11.94 0.70 28.46
CA MET A 792 12.91 1.27 27.54
C MET A 792 12.98 0.46 26.22
N PRO A 793 13.00 1.13 25.04
CA PRO A 793 13.06 0.42 23.77
C PRO A 793 14.42 -0.28 23.53
N TRP A 794 14.41 -1.38 22.78
CA TRP A 794 15.60 -2.15 22.38
C TRP A 794 16.68 -1.30 21.71
N THR A 795 16.28 -0.29 20.95
CA THR A 795 17.17 0.62 20.23
C THR A 795 18.07 1.45 21.15
N LYS A 796 17.64 1.67 22.40
CA LYS A 796 18.44 2.31 23.46
C LYS A 796 19.20 1.30 24.32
N GLN A 797 19.04 0.01 24.04
CA GLN A 797 19.59 -1.12 24.82
C GLN A 797 20.51 -1.99 23.97
N LYS A 798 21.40 -1.37 23.17
CA LYS A 798 22.40 -2.04 22.32
C LYS A 798 21.83 -2.98 21.25
N ASN A 799 20.57 -2.81 20.85
CA ASN A 799 19.94 -3.60 19.77
C ASN A 799 19.25 -2.71 18.71
N PRO A 800 19.95 -1.73 18.09
CA PRO A 800 19.34 -0.76 17.18
C PRO A 800 18.81 -1.35 15.86
N PHE A 801 19.41 -2.43 15.36
CA PHE A 801 19.02 -3.09 14.09
C PHE A 801 18.28 -4.41 14.29
N TYR A 802 17.96 -4.76 15.55
CA TYR A 802 17.28 -6.01 15.81
C TYR A 802 15.84 -5.94 15.30
N SER A 803 15.54 -6.82 14.34
CA SER A 803 14.19 -7.10 13.87
C SER A 803 13.87 -8.56 14.14
N GLY A 804 12.92 -8.84 15.02
CA GLY A 804 12.68 -10.16 15.59
C GLY A 804 11.73 -10.16 16.77
N ALA A 805 11.75 -11.25 17.54
CA ALA A 805 11.03 -11.33 18.79
C ALA A 805 11.95 -11.54 19.99
N VAL A 806 11.50 -11.08 21.16
CA VAL A 806 12.14 -11.28 22.45
C VAL A 806 11.11 -11.83 23.43
N ASP A 807 11.45 -12.91 24.11
CA ASP A 807 10.69 -13.48 25.23
C ASP A 807 11.18 -12.86 26.55
N TYR A 808 10.28 -12.15 27.24
CA TYR A 808 10.47 -11.60 28.58
C TYR A 808 9.82 -12.52 29.61
N PHE A 809 10.48 -12.75 30.73
CA PHE A 809 10.00 -13.65 31.79
C PHE A 809 9.77 -12.89 33.08
N PHE A 810 8.65 -13.17 33.74
CA PHE A 810 8.24 -12.56 35.00
C PHE A 810 7.72 -13.63 35.96
N THR A 811 7.75 -13.32 37.24
CA THR A 811 7.07 -14.10 38.28
C THR A 811 6.20 -13.15 39.08
N VAL A 812 4.92 -13.51 39.27
CA VAL A 812 3.95 -12.69 40.01
C VAL A 812 3.25 -13.54 41.07
N SER A 813 2.95 -12.94 42.21
CA SER A 813 2.12 -13.54 43.26
C SER A 813 0.76 -12.86 43.29
N ILE A 814 -0.30 -13.65 43.21
CA ILE A 814 -1.70 -13.20 43.21
C ILE A 814 -2.33 -13.55 44.55
N ASP A 815 -2.94 -12.54 45.19
CA ASP A 815 -3.71 -12.67 46.43
C ASP A 815 -5.15 -13.13 46.11
N ASP A 816 -5.80 -13.85 47.04
CA ASP A 816 -7.22 -14.23 46.96
C ASP A 816 -8.17 -13.05 46.69
N ALA A 817 -7.80 -11.84 47.15
CA ALA A 817 -8.60 -10.63 46.97
C ALA A 817 -8.47 -9.97 45.58
N PHE A 818 -7.37 -10.22 44.85
CA PHE A 818 -7.09 -9.60 43.56
C PHE A 818 -7.37 -10.59 42.42
N LYS A 819 -8.37 -10.28 41.59
CA LYS A 819 -8.81 -11.14 40.49
C LYS A 819 -8.63 -10.40 39.17
N PRO A 820 -7.40 -10.39 38.63
CA PRO A 820 -7.12 -9.65 37.41
C PRO A 820 -7.93 -10.23 36.26
N LYS A 821 -8.50 -9.34 35.45
CA LYS A 821 -9.23 -9.67 34.22
C LYS A 821 -8.34 -9.51 33.00
N TYR A 822 -7.36 -8.60 33.05
CA TYR A 822 -6.47 -8.33 31.93
C TYR A 822 -5.01 -8.23 32.38
N LEU A 823 -4.11 -8.72 31.53
CA LEU A 823 -2.72 -8.28 31.48
C LEU A 823 -2.62 -7.17 30.43
N VAL A 824 -2.25 -5.98 30.85
CA VAL A 824 -2.05 -4.82 29.99
C VAL A 824 -0.56 -4.71 29.65
N VAL A 825 -0.24 -4.66 28.36
CA VAL A 825 1.13 -4.54 27.86
C VAL A 825 1.30 -3.23 27.07
N PRO A 826 1.47 -2.09 27.75
CA PRO A 826 1.51 -0.78 27.11
C PRO A 826 2.81 -0.56 26.32
N GLY A 827 2.81 0.43 25.42
CA GLY A 827 4.02 0.86 24.70
C GLY A 827 4.63 -0.19 23.75
N VAL A 828 3.89 -1.24 23.37
CA VAL A 828 4.37 -2.27 22.44
C VAL A 828 4.21 -1.83 20.99
N ARG A 829 5.30 -2.01 20.24
CA ARG A 829 5.37 -1.90 18.79
C ARG A 829 6.13 -3.15 18.28
N ASP A 830 5.47 -4.18 17.76
CA ASP A 830 4.16 -4.18 17.09
C ASP A 830 3.18 -5.29 17.52
N ALA A 831 3.66 -6.38 18.12
CA ALA A 831 2.79 -7.49 18.47
C ALA A 831 3.24 -8.24 19.73
N VAL A 832 2.27 -8.86 20.42
CA VAL A 832 2.48 -9.56 21.70
C VAL A 832 1.84 -10.94 21.72
N LYS A 833 2.53 -11.91 22.32
CA LYS A 833 2.00 -13.21 22.76
C LYS A 833 2.28 -13.39 24.24
N VAL A 834 1.27 -13.80 25.00
CA VAL A 834 1.37 -13.98 26.46
C VAL A 834 1.14 -15.44 26.82
N TYR A 835 2.06 -15.96 27.62
CA TYR A 835 1.97 -17.29 28.20
C TYR A 835 1.96 -17.18 29.71
N ILE A 836 1.11 -17.97 30.35
CA ILE A 836 1.02 -18.08 31.80
C ILE A 836 1.24 -19.55 32.14
N ASP A 837 2.23 -19.83 32.97
CA ASP A 837 2.62 -21.20 33.33
C ASP A 837 2.81 -22.10 32.09
N ASP A 838 3.54 -21.55 31.12
CA ASP A 838 3.85 -22.12 29.80
C ASP A 838 2.65 -22.36 28.86
N ILE A 839 1.45 -21.95 29.24
CA ILE A 839 0.24 -22.03 28.42
C ILE A 839 0.01 -20.70 27.70
N LEU A 840 -0.14 -20.70 26.37
CA LEU A 840 -0.54 -19.52 25.61
C LEU A 840 -1.95 -19.09 26.04
N VAL A 841 -2.08 -17.92 26.65
CA VAL A 841 -3.38 -17.39 27.13
C VAL A 841 -3.98 -16.36 26.18
N GLY A 842 -3.16 -15.71 25.37
CA GLY A 842 -3.64 -14.79 24.35
C GLY A 842 -2.53 -14.11 23.58
N ASP A 843 -2.93 -13.45 22.50
CA ASP A 843 -2.08 -12.63 21.65
C ASP A 843 -2.82 -11.40 21.15
N SER A 844 -2.07 -10.39 20.72
CA SER A 844 -2.64 -9.23 20.07
C SER A 844 -1.62 -8.56 19.14
N ILE A 845 -2.14 -8.08 18.02
CA ILE A 845 -1.41 -7.30 17.01
C ILE A 845 -1.91 -5.84 16.96
N PHE A 846 -2.92 -5.50 17.76
CA PHE A 846 -3.50 -4.17 17.79
C PHE A 846 -3.52 -3.61 19.21
N PRO A 847 -3.27 -2.31 19.39
CA PRO A 847 -3.66 -1.65 20.60
C PRO A 847 -5.20 -1.62 20.73
N PRO A 848 -5.72 -1.59 21.97
CA PRO A 848 -4.95 -1.67 23.20
C PRO A 848 -4.56 -3.13 23.47
N TYR A 849 -3.33 -3.37 23.94
CA TYR A 849 -2.81 -4.73 24.18
C TYR A 849 -3.30 -5.26 25.54
N HIS A 850 -4.62 -5.41 25.65
CA HIS A 850 -5.31 -5.97 26.80
C HIS A 850 -5.53 -7.46 26.56
N ILE A 851 -4.72 -8.30 27.21
CA ILE A 851 -4.83 -9.75 27.08
C ILE A 851 -5.72 -10.27 28.20
N PRO A 852 -6.88 -10.88 27.89
CA PRO A 852 -7.74 -11.46 28.92
C PRO A 852 -6.98 -12.54 29.71
N VAL A 853 -7.08 -12.49 31.04
CA VAL A 853 -6.45 -13.47 31.93
C VAL A 853 -7.42 -13.92 33.02
N SER A 854 -7.18 -15.10 33.55
CA SER A 854 -7.82 -15.60 34.76
C SER A 854 -6.77 -16.30 35.59
N LEU A 855 -6.31 -15.63 36.65
CA LEU A 855 -5.28 -16.13 37.54
C LEU A 855 -5.89 -16.55 38.88
N ALA A 856 -5.46 -17.72 39.38
CA ALA A 856 -5.78 -18.16 40.72
C ALA A 856 -4.87 -17.48 41.74
N SER A 857 -5.18 -17.60 43.03
CA SER A 857 -4.22 -17.19 44.06
C SER A 857 -3.01 -18.12 44.08
N GLY A 858 -1.83 -17.53 44.29
CA GLY A 858 -0.56 -18.25 44.22
C GLY A 858 0.46 -17.56 43.33
N VAL A 859 1.53 -18.29 43.02
CA VAL A 859 2.65 -17.80 42.22
C VAL A 859 2.51 -18.29 40.79
N HIS A 860 2.58 -17.37 39.83
CA HIS A 860 2.48 -17.64 38.42
C HIS A 860 3.73 -17.14 37.68
N THR A 861 4.10 -17.87 36.63
CA THR A 861 5.11 -17.44 35.66
C THR A 861 4.43 -16.80 34.46
N ILE A 862 4.90 -15.62 34.05
CA ILE A 862 4.38 -14.93 32.88
C ILE A 862 5.53 -14.79 31.87
N ARG A 863 5.33 -15.29 30.65
CA ARG A 863 6.20 -15.04 29.51
C ARG A 863 5.50 -14.14 28.51
N ILE A 864 6.11 -12.99 28.23
CA ILE A 864 5.61 -12.03 27.24
C ILE A 864 6.57 -12.04 26.06
N ARG A 865 6.12 -12.54 24.91
CA ARG A 865 6.86 -12.47 23.66
C ARG A 865 6.46 -11.21 22.91
N VAL A 866 7.42 -10.33 22.65
CA VAL A 866 7.20 -9.10 21.87
C VAL A 866 7.95 -9.20 20.55
N ALA A 867 7.29 -8.85 19.44
CA ALA A 867 7.89 -8.80 18.10
C ALA A 867 7.76 -7.40 17.49
N ASN A 868 8.74 -6.98 16.70
CA ASN A 868 8.73 -5.71 15.96
C ASN A 868 8.78 -5.92 14.43
N THR A 869 8.74 -4.81 13.70
CA THR A 869 8.87 -4.80 12.24
C THR A 869 10.29 -5.13 11.72
N LEU A 870 10.39 -5.38 10.42
CA LEU A 870 11.67 -5.49 9.70
C LEU A 870 12.34 -4.14 9.42
N GLY A 871 11.69 -3.03 9.79
CA GLY A 871 12.18 -1.67 9.55
C GLY A 871 13.55 -1.38 10.20
N ASN A 872 13.83 -1.95 11.38
CA ASN A 872 15.13 -1.75 12.03
C ASN A 872 16.28 -2.37 11.22
N MET A 873 16.07 -3.55 10.64
CA MET A 873 17.08 -4.28 9.88
C MET A 873 17.21 -3.82 8.42
N LEU A 874 16.08 -3.65 7.71
CA LEU A 874 16.08 -3.34 6.26
C LEU A 874 16.17 -1.86 5.95
N GLU A 875 15.73 -1.02 6.89
CA GLU A 875 15.46 0.39 6.68
C GLU A 875 16.31 1.31 7.58
N GLY A 876 16.86 0.77 8.68
CA GLY A 876 17.68 1.51 9.62
C GLY A 876 16.91 2.56 10.44
N TYR A 877 15.58 2.43 10.52
CA TYR A 877 14.69 3.41 11.15
C TYR A 877 14.86 3.57 12.67
N SER A 878 15.53 2.62 13.35
CA SER A 878 15.68 2.58 14.82
C SER A 878 14.36 2.84 15.56
N ALA A 879 13.30 2.15 15.12
CA ALA A 879 11.96 2.21 15.70
C ALA A 879 12.01 1.80 17.18
N PRO A 880 11.30 2.49 18.08
CA PRO A 880 11.02 1.96 19.42
C PRO A 880 10.44 0.54 19.30
N SER A 881 11.02 -0.41 20.03
CA SER A 881 10.65 -1.84 19.96
C SER A 881 10.86 -2.49 21.33
N GLY A 882 10.08 -3.53 21.62
CA GLY A 882 10.09 -4.21 22.93
C GLY A 882 9.07 -3.64 23.92
N LEU A 883 9.30 -3.92 25.21
CA LEU A 883 8.54 -3.33 26.31
C LEU A 883 9.06 -1.91 26.59
N CYS A 884 8.39 -0.91 26.00
CA CYS A 884 8.73 0.50 26.20
C CYS A 884 8.09 1.08 27.48
N GLU A 885 7.07 0.41 28.01
CA GLU A 885 6.37 0.76 29.24
C GLU A 885 6.08 -0.51 30.06
N MET A 886 5.99 -0.37 31.39
CA MET A 886 5.87 -1.51 32.30
C MET A 886 4.50 -2.21 32.16
N PRO A 887 4.47 -3.54 31.93
CA PRO A 887 3.22 -4.30 31.92
C PRO A 887 2.63 -4.46 33.32
N TYR A 888 1.31 -4.57 33.40
CA TYR A 888 0.57 -4.69 34.66
C TYR A 888 -0.72 -5.49 34.54
N LEU A 889 -1.14 -6.10 35.65
CA LEU A 889 -2.42 -6.78 35.80
C LEU A 889 -3.48 -5.80 36.31
N ILE A 890 -4.72 -5.94 35.82
CA ILE A 890 -5.90 -5.14 36.20
C ILE A 890 -7.17 -5.98 36.28
#